data_AF-A0A8J7NE36-F1
#
_entry.id   AF-A0A8J7NE36-F1
#
_cell.length_a   1.000
_cell.length_b   1.000
_cell.length_c   1.000
_cell.angle_alpha   90.00
_cell.angle_beta   90.00
_cell.angle_gamma   90.00
#
_symmetry.space_group_name_H-M   'P 1'
#
loop_
_entity.id
_entity.type
_entity.pdbx_description
1 polymer ?
#
loop_
_entity_poly.entity_id
_entity_poly.type
_entity_poly.pdbx_seq_one_letter_code
_entity_poly.pdbx_strand_id
1 'polypeptide(L)'
;RDNLHILLIGDPGTAKSQILKYVDRLAPKSIYVSGKSATGGGLCVHGDTLIQLSDGSLSKIRDVVENNFNEPSEVKEGMIKSDFGEDATFAINGSLKIEKSRLDSLWKIEPPRHLYSLTTGSGNGIKLTPGTKLMTIDHGEVIWRKACDLKPGEYVATFRSLPAGTKEETLLELLDMPNLYVSLKPKIVEKLIRSCEACFGSLRKAAVGLGTDENNLYHFWKQSRSIRLPVLKKLQAVSGVPWLEISKNVESCMIRDGKRFRLPISLNDKGLAYLLGVIAGDGSIYRRGGSAMVRIYSSDKEFLKQLVDIVSELFGTKTPMLEEKGKVPYIRIDLLALAEICNLCGIPHGKKSDRISLTSHITSLPNESLASVIQGLYDSEANVHLDRTRIEFLTCSDMLSKQLGLLLRRFGIMSKIATRDKRGHVSHIGGREVVVRDLQYRLTIQGLDNIKRFHSSISFRDADKRRRLERLLDRFQQGNTNIDIVPNIDPLLHGMDLPRKYYSLYMDGKRMPSVEKLREISSIMPDGGKTSKEVIEDLANSDVFWDRISEIGLIDVLESGIDIVYDVTVKGNHNFMGNGFVVHNTAIAEKEEFGEGGWVLKAGALVLAAGGLAAIDEFDKMSEEDRSAIHEALEQQTVSVAKAGIIATFKANSAVLAAANPKYSRFDPYKPPAEQFNIPPTLISRFDLIFPIKDVLDEQKDRNLADHILSAHKLSQAPDRKGPEFDAIRERLMAPIDETLLRKYIAYTKKNIRSVLTDEAMVRLREYYVNLRKRGSKGSVPLTPRQLEGLVRLSEASAKLRLSKKVELQDAERAIRLVEFVLTEVGMEEGGTFDIDRIMTDHPRSERDKIYTVTNIVKGLEEEFEMVPMQRVLDEAREYYNIDNRTAEKLIQELLTKGDLYEPRHGHLKTVSR
;
A
#
# COMPACT_ATOMS: atom_id res chain seq x y z
N ARG A 1 -6.26 -40.79 -16.29
CA ARG A 1 -5.70 -39.96 -15.20
C ARG A 1 -5.04 -40.88 -14.17
N ASP A 2 -3.93 -40.50 -13.58
CA ASP A 2 -3.16 -41.40 -12.70
C ASP A 2 -3.23 -41.05 -11.20
N ASN A 3 -3.89 -39.95 -10.83
CA ASN A 3 -3.89 -39.43 -9.45
C ASN A 3 -5.29 -39.43 -8.83
N LEU A 4 -5.34 -39.51 -7.50
CA LEU A 4 -6.54 -39.38 -6.68
C LEU A 4 -6.72 -37.93 -6.20
N HIS A 5 -7.95 -37.43 -6.26
CA HIS A 5 -8.34 -36.12 -5.75
C HIS A 5 -9.33 -36.27 -4.59
N ILE A 6 -9.04 -35.60 -3.47
CA ILE A 6 -9.83 -35.65 -2.24
C ILE A 6 -10.26 -34.25 -1.84
N LEU A 7 -11.53 -34.08 -1.47
CA LEU A 7 -12.09 -32.83 -0.97
C LEU A 7 -12.63 -33.04 0.45
N LEU A 8 -12.20 -32.21 1.39
CA LEU A 8 -12.70 -32.15 2.76
C LEU A 8 -13.63 -30.94 2.88
N ILE A 9 -14.91 -31.16 3.16
CA ILE A 9 -15.87 -30.06 3.37
C ILE A 9 -16.35 -30.16 4.80
N GLY A 10 -16.16 -29.13 5.61
CA GLY A 10 -16.55 -29.23 7.01
C GLY A 10 -16.80 -27.91 7.69
N ASP A 11 -17.37 -27.98 8.88
CA ASP A 11 -17.63 -26.80 9.72
C ASP A 11 -16.32 -26.12 10.15
N PRO A 12 -16.32 -24.84 10.53
CA PRO A 12 -15.12 -24.16 10.99
C PRO A 12 -14.65 -24.80 12.30
N GLY A 13 -13.34 -24.94 12.50
CA GLY A 13 -12.79 -25.55 13.72
C GLY A 13 -12.57 -27.06 13.67
N THR A 14 -13.03 -27.76 12.62
CA THR A 14 -12.85 -29.21 12.40
C THR A 14 -11.43 -29.63 11.98
N ALA A 15 -10.41 -28.83 12.30
CA ALA A 15 -8.99 -29.08 12.04
C ALA A 15 -8.57 -29.36 10.57
N LYS A 16 -9.42 -29.08 9.58
CA LYS A 16 -9.13 -29.29 8.13
C LYS A 16 -7.78 -28.70 7.70
N SER A 17 -7.52 -27.44 8.02
CA SER A 17 -6.26 -26.77 7.69
C SER A 17 -5.04 -27.43 8.34
N GLN A 18 -5.17 -27.98 9.55
CA GLN A 18 -4.09 -28.70 10.23
C GLN A 18 -3.82 -30.05 9.56
N ILE A 19 -4.86 -30.75 9.10
CA ILE A 19 -4.72 -31.98 8.31
C ILE A 19 -3.96 -31.68 7.02
N LEU A 20 -4.34 -30.62 6.28
CA LEU A 20 -3.65 -30.24 5.05
C LEU A 20 -2.17 -29.92 5.29
N LYS A 21 -1.86 -29.13 6.33
CA LYS A 21 -0.47 -28.80 6.72
C LYS A 21 0.33 -30.02 7.18
N TYR A 22 -0.31 -30.97 7.85
CA TYR A 22 0.36 -32.22 8.26
C TYR A 22 0.66 -33.12 7.06
N VAL A 23 -0.30 -33.27 6.15
CA VAL A 23 -0.10 -34.05 4.91
C VAL A 23 0.94 -33.39 3.99
N ASP A 24 0.96 -32.05 3.91
CA ASP A 24 1.96 -31.29 3.15
C ASP A 24 3.39 -31.59 3.65
N ARG A 25 3.57 -31.67 4.98
CA ARG A 25 4.82 -32.14 5.57
C ARG A 25 5.12 -33.58 5.20
N LEU A 26 4.17 -34.51 5.31
CA LEU A 26 4.44 -35.94 5.05
C LEU A 26 4.73 -36.28 3.58
N ALA A 27 4.16 -35.52 2.64
CA ALA A 27 4.26 -35.83 1.23
C ALA A 27 5.68 -35.54 0.68
N PRO A 28 6.29 -36.47 -0.10
CA PRO A 28 7.64 -36.28 -0.63
C PRO A 28 7.80 -35.08 -1.58
N LYS A 29 6.71 -34.66 -2.22
CA LYS A 29 6.62 -33.46 -3.05
C LYS A 29 5.21 -32.90 -2.89
N SER A 30 5.08 -31.79 -2.18
CA SER A 30 3.79 -31.13 -1.92
C SER A 30 3.92 -29.61 -1.99
N ILE A 31 2.80 -28.97 -2.33
CA ILE A 31 2.63 -27.51 -2.28
C ILE A 31 1.33 -27.23 -1.53
N TYR A 32 1.43 -26.51 -0.40
CA TYR A 32 0.28 -25.97 0.31
C TYR A 32 -0.02 -24.54 -0.15
N VAL A 33 -1.29 -24.26 -0.44
CA VAL A 33 -1.80 -22.92 -0.74
C VAL A 33 -3.14 -22.70 -0.05
N SER A 34 -3.39 -21.48 0.41
CA SER A 34 -4.73 -21.04 0.82
C SER A 34 -5.35 -20.23 -0.32
N GLY A 35 -6.66 -20.38 -0.54
CA GLY A 35 -7.43 -19.70 -1.58
C GLY A 35 -7.39 -18.17 -1.51
N LYS A 36 -6.85 -17.59 -0.42
CA LYS A 36 -6.62 -16.16 -0.22
C LYS A 36 -5.16 -15.70 -0.31
N SER A 37 -4.22 -16.61 -0.60
CA SER A 37 -2.79 -16.32 -0.46
C SER A 37 -1.97 -16.92 -1.59
N ALA A 38 -2.37 -16.59 -2.81
CA ALA A 38 -1.38 -16.53 -3.87
C ALA A 38 -0.51 -15.31 -3.73
N THR A 39 -0.52 -14.58 -2.60
CA THR A 39 0.05 -13.26 -2.61
C THR A 39 0.52 -12.80 -1.17
N GLY A 40 1.84 -12.58 -0.90
CA GLY A 40 2.29 -11.69 0.20
C GLY A 40 3.75 -11.15 0.10
N GLY A 41 3.93 -9.93 -0.43
CA GLY A 41 5.08 -9.05 -0.15
C GLY A 41 4.51 -7.76 0.44
N GLY A 42 5.10 -7.23 1.51
CA GLY A 42 4.60 -6.00 2.14
C GLY A 42 4.59 -4.83 1.15
N LEU A 43 3.57 -3.97 1.22
CA LEU A 43 3.53 -2.74 0.40
C LEU A 43 4.56 -1.80 1.03
N CYS A 44 5.74 -1.66 0.43
CA CYS A 44 6.84 -0.88 1.01
C CYS A 44 7.48 0.04 -0.02
N VAL A 45 8.08 1.12 0.49
CA VAL A 45 8.85 2.07 -0.30
C VAL A 45 10.32 2.04 0.11
N HIS A 46 11.19 2.51 -0.77
CA HIS A 46 12.62 2.66 -0.48
C HIS A 46 12.85 3.70 0.63
N GLY A 47 13.89 3.51 1.43
CA GLY A 47 14.20 4.37 2.59
C GLY A 47 14.41 5.86 2.27
N ASP A 48 14.83 6.20 1.06
CA ASP A 48 14.98 7.60 0.60
C ASP A 48 13.66 8.28 0.20
N THR A 49 12.53 7.58 0.28
CA THR A 49 11.22 8.17 -0.04
C THR A 49 10.88 9.25 0.97
N LEU A 50 10.62 10.46 0.50
CA LEU A 50 10.24 11.61 1.31
C LEU A 50 8.76 11.53 1.66
N ILE A 51 8.47 11.54 2.96
CA ILE A 51 7.13 11.69 3.50
C ILE A 51 6.99 13.08 4.15
N GLN A 52 5.79 13.63 4.15
CA GLN A 52 5.51 14.89 4.84
C GLN A 52 4.85 14.60 6.19
N LEU A 53 5.45 15.11 7.26
CA LEU A 53 4.88 15.03 8.60
C LEU A 53 3.93 16.20 8.85
N SER A 54 3.18 16.12 9.93
CA SER A 54 2.08 17.05 10.18
C SER A 54 2.52 18.46 10.58
N ASP A 55 3.78 18.64 10.94
CA ASP A 55 4.45 19.95 11.12
C ASP A 55 4.89 20.58 9.78
N GLY A 56 4.63 19.89 8.67
CA GLY A 56 4.99 20.26 7.30
C GLY A 56 6.42 19.90 6.89
N SER A 57 7.22 19.29 7.77
CA SER A 57 8.57 18.82 7.44
C SER A 57 8.53 17.71 6.39
N LEU A 58 9.51 17.72 5.49
CA LEU A 58 9.81 16.62 4.57
C LEU A 58 10.97 15.83 5.14
N SER A 59 10.72 14.55 5.42
CA SER A 59 11.68 13.63 6.02
C SER A 59 11.73 12.34 5.23
N LYS A 60 12.90 11.69 5.17
CA LYS A 60 13.01 10.36 4.58
C LYS A 60 12.26 9.37 5.47
N ILE A 61 11.51 8.46 4.86
CA ILE A 61 10.77 7.42 5.60
C ILE A 61 11.71 6.58 6.47
N ARG A 62 12.94 6.29 6.00
CA ARG A 62 13.97 5.63 6.82
C ARG A 62 14.21 6.40 8.11
N ASP A 63 14.51 7.69 8.03
CA ASP A 63 14.85 8.49 9.21
C ASP A 63 13.65 8.59 10.18
N VAL A 64 12.43 8.65 9.65
CA VAL A 64 11.21 8.64 10.49
C VAL A 64 11.04 7.30 11.19
N VAL A 65 11.23 6.18 10.49
CA VAL A 65 11.10 4.85 11.07
C VAL A 65 12.22 4.58 12.07
N GLU A 66 13.48 4.75 11.67
CA GLU A 66 14.67 4.43 12.47
C GLU A 66 14.74 5.23 13.77
N ASN A 67 14.43 6.53 13.74
CA ASN A 67 14.53 7.38 14.93
C ASN A 67 13.40 7.15 15.95
N ASN A 68 12.31 6.51 15.52
CA ASN A 68 11.11 6.32 16.34
C ASN A 68 10.77 4.82 16.55
N PHE A 69 11.73 3.93 16.28
CA PHE A 69 11.53 2.48 16.35
C PHE A 69 11.71 1.97 17.79
N ASN A 70 10.69 2.20 18.62
CA ASN A 70 10.67 1.80 20.02
C ASN A 70 9.97 0.44 20.19
N GLU A 71 10.51 -0.45 21.05
CA GLU A 71 9.92 -1.76 21.38
C GLU A 71 9.52 -2.61 20.15
N PRO A 72 10.48 -2.98 19.27
CA PRO A 72 10.18 -3.69 18.04
C PRO A 72 9.65 -5.11 18.29
N SER A 73 8.65 -5.50 17.51
CA SER A 73 8.07 -6.84 17.49
C SER A 73 8.19 -7.44 16.10
N GLU A 74 8.70 -8.66 16.02
CA GLU A 74 8.75 -9.41 14.77
C GLU A 74 7.39 -10.10 14.54
N VAL A 75 6.68 -9.67 13.50
CA VAL A 75 5.35 -10.20 13.18
C VAL A 75 5.47 -11.46 12.32
N LYS A 76 6.48 -11.50 11.46
CA LYS A 76 6.90 -12.62 10.61
C LYS A 76 8.40 -12.50 10.35
N GLU A 77 9.04 -13.61 9.96
CA GLU A 77 10.44 -13.63 9.54
C GLU A 77 10.71 -12.51 8.52
N GLY A 78 11.63 -11.60 8.84
CA GLY A 78 11.99 -10.45 8.01
C GLY A 78 11.00 -9.28 8.00
N MET A 79 9.96 -9.28 8.87
CA MET A 79 8.98 -8.20 9.01
C MET A 79 8.87 -7.74 10.46
N ILE A 80 9.41 -6.55 10.73
CA ILE A 80 9.49 -5.97 12.07
C ILE A 80 8.58 -4.75 12.15
N LYS A 81 7.77 -4.70 13.21
CA LYS A 81 6.80 -3.65 13.50
C LYS A 81 7.15 -2.94 14.81
N SER A 82 6.95 -1.63 14.84
CA SER A 82 6.92 -0.83 16.07
C SER A 82 5.61 -0.03 16.11
N ASP A 83 4.95 -0.01 17.27
CA ASP A 83 3.74 0.81 17.46
C ASP A 83 4.14 2.28 17.57
N PHE A 84 3.36 3.15 16.95
CA PHE A 84 3.66 4.59 16.89
C PHE A 84 2.38 5.40 17.01
N GLY A 85 2.47 6.61 17.56
CA GLY A 85 1.25 7.40 17.79
C GLY A 85 1.44 8.86 18.09
N GLU A 86 2.67 9.38 18.05
CA GLU A 86 2.94 10.77 18.45
C GLU A 86 2.81 11.76 17.29
N ASP A 87 2.90 11.29 16.03
CA ASP A 87 2.85 12.15 14.84
C ASP A 87 1.76 11.72 13.84
N ALA A 88 1.59 12.52 12.81
CA ALA A 88 0.65 12.34 11.73
C ALA A 88 1.31 12.72 10.40
N THR A 89 0.76 12.17 9.32
CA THR A 89 1.11 12.53 7.95
C THR A 89 -0.12 13.08 7.22
N PHE A 90 0.02 13.33 5.93
CA PHE A 90 -1.09 13.74 5.07
C PHE A 90 -1.48 12.59 4.15
N ALA A 91 -2.78 12.33 4.10
CA ALA A 91 -3.44 11.34 3.27
C ALA A 91 -4.45 12.02 2.34
N ILE A 92 -4.92 11.29 1.34
CA ILE A 92 -6.04 11.68 0.49
C ILE A 92 -7.29 10.93 0.94
N ASN A 93 -8.37 11.65 1.21
CA ASN A 93 -9.65 11.07 1.60
C ASN A 93 -10.50 10.64 0.39
N GLY A 94 -11.70 10.11 0.63
CA GLY A 94 -12.61 9.63 -0.43
C GLY A 94 -13.02 10.69 -1.46
N SER A 95 -13.09 11.98 -1.05
CA SER A 95 -13.37 13.13 -1.94
C SER A 95 -12.11 13.71 -2.61
N LEU A 96 -11.01 12.96 -2.61
CA LEU A 96 -9.72 13.37 -3.18
C LEU A 96 -9.13 14.65 -2.57
N LYS A 97 -9.43 14.91 -1.28
CA LYS A 97 -8.92 16.05 -0.52
C LYS A 97 -7.81 15.63 0.43
N ILE A 98 -6.87 16.55 0.65
CA ILE A 98 -5.78 16.33 1.62
C ILE A 98 -6.34 16.42 3.03
N GLU A 99 -6.05 15.41 3.84
CA GLU A 99 -6.46 15.33 5.24
C GLU A 99 -5.27 14.89 6.09
N LYS A 100 -5.20 15.43 7.33
CA LYS A 100 -4.21 14.99 8.31
C LYS A 100 -4.63 13.61 8.86
N SER A 101 -3.72 12.65 8.87
CA SER A 101 -3.99 11.29 9.34
C SER A 101 -2.88 10.77 10.25
N ARG A 102 -3.27 10.19 11.38
CA ARG A 102 -2.34 9.74 12.43
C ARG A 102 -1.53 8.52 11.96
N LEU A 103 -0.23 8.53 12.26
CA LEU A 103 0.65 7.38 12.09
C LEU A 103 0.44 6.44 13.29
N ASP A 104 0.11 5.19 13.01
CA ASP A 104 -0.28 4.15 13.99
C ASP A 104 0.83 3.10 14.19
N SER A 105 1.60 2.81 13.15
CA SER A 105 2.69 1.83 13.23
C SER A 105 3.76 2.11 12.18
N LEU A 106 4.99 1.70 12.49
CA LEU A 106 6.17 1.83 11.64
C LEU A 106 6.69 0.44 11.29
N TRP A 107 7.09 0.23 10.04
CA TRP A 107 7.48 -1.09 9.53
C TRP A 107 8.87 -1.07 8.91
N LYS A 108 9.62 -2.15 9.20
CA LYS A 108 10.86 -2.52 8.52
C LYS A 108 10.68 -3.91 7.94
N ILE A 109 10.91 -4.03 6.65
CA ILE A 109 10.65 -5.26 5.90
C ILE A 109 11.86 -5.58 5.04
N GLU A 110 12.25 -6.85 5.01
CA GLU A 110 13.26 -7.33 4.08
C GLU A 110 12.79 -7.16 2.63
N PRO A 111 13.60 -6.53 1.77
CA PRO A 111 13.20 -6.25 0.40
C PRO A 111 13.10 -7.53 -0.45
N PRO A 112 12.18 -7.57 -1.43
CA PRO A 112 12.25 -8.54 -2.52
C PRO A 112 13.51 -8.30 -3.37
N ARG A 113 13.89 -9.20 -4.28
CA ARG A 113 15.09 -9.04 -5.13
C ARG A 113 15.01 -7.87 -6.08
N HIS A 114 13.81 -7.45 -6.45
CA HIS A 114 13.64 -6.33 -7.35
C HIS A 114 12.68 -5.30 -6.78
N LEU A 115 13.06 -4.03 -6.89
CA LEU A 115 12.16 -2.89 -6.67
C LEU A 115 11.78 -2.26 -8.01
N TYR A 116 10.62 -1.63 -8.06
CA TYR A 116 10.18 -0.81 -9.19
C TYR A 116 10.56 0.64 -8.95
N SER A 117 11.12 1.29 -9.96
CA SER A 117 11.39 2.72 -9.99
C SER A 117 10.46 3.37 -11.00
N LEU A 118 9.47 4.12 -10.53
CA LEU A 118 8.55 4.86 -11.39
C LEU A 118 8.96 6.32 -11.47
N THR A 119 8.99 6.87 -12.69
CA THR A 119 9.19 8.30 -12.94
C THR A 119 8.01 8.84 -13.73
N THR A 120 7.49 10.01 -13.33
CA THR A 120 6.36 10.65 -14.00
C THR A 120 6.79 11.75 -14.97
N GLY A 121 5.84 12.29 -15.74
CA GLY A 121 6.06 13.36 -16.71
C GLY A 121 6.46 14.69 -16.09
N SER A 122 6.10 14.92 -14.82
CA SER A 122 6.65 16.01 -14.00
C SER A 122 8.05 15.71 -13.44
N GLY A 123 8.57 14.49 -13.61
CA GLY A 123 9.90 14.08 -13.16
C GLY A 123 9.96 13.63 -11.70
N ASN A 124 8.82 13.47 -11.03
CA ASN A 124 8.81 12.83 -9.72
C ASN A 124 9.16 11.35 -9.87
N GLY A 125 10.02 10.87 -8.98
CA GLY A 125 10.45 9.48 -8.95
C GLY A 125 10.15 8.82 -7.60
N ILE A 126 9.65 7.58 -7.62
CA ILE A 126 9.47 6.77 -6.41
C ILE A 126 10.00 5.34 -6.65
N LYS A 127 10.61 4.77 -5.62
CA LYS A 127 11.10 3.38 -5.61
C LYS A 127 10.28 2.57 -4.60
N LEU A 128 9.67 1.48 -5.04
CA LEU A 128 8.73 0.71 -4.23
C LEU A 128 8.77 -0.79 -4.56
N THR A 129 8.25 -1.61 -3.66
CA THR A 129 8.06 -3.04 -3.92
C THR A 129 7.02 -3.22 -5.03
N PRO A 130 7.20 -4.19 -5.94
CA PRO A 130 6.24 -4.50 -7.01
C PRO A 130 4.76 -4.58 -6.58
N GLY A 131 4.46 -5.06 -5.38
CA GLY A 131 3.12 -5.20 -4.82
C GLY A 131 2.50 -3.89 -4.33
N THR A 132 3.32 -2.87 -4.03
CA THR A 132 2.85 -1.58 -3.49
C THR A 132 1.88 -0.92 -4.46
N LYS A 133 0.72 -0.49 -3.96
CA LYS A 133 -0.33 0.10 -4.79
C LYS A 133 -0.23 1.62 -4.84
N LEU A 134 -0.41 2.17 -6.03
CA LEU A 134 -0.55 3.61 -6.27
C LEU A 134 -1.98 3.89 -6.71
N MET A 135 -2.49 5.07 -6.34
CA MET A 135 -3.81 5.52 -6.77
C MET A 135 -3.73 5.95 -8.24
N THR A 136 -4.66 5.45 -9.04
CA THR A 136 -4.80 5.71 -10.48
C THR A 136 -6.24 6.10 -10.80
N ILE A 137 -6.47 6.57 -12.02
CA ILE A 137 -7.81 6.87 -12.52
C ILE A 137 -8.03 6.11 -13.82
N ASP A 138 -9.17 5.46 -13.93
CA ASP A 138 -9.59 4.76 -15.14
C ASP A 138 -11.07 5.02 -15.40
N HIS A 139 -11.40 5.49 -16.60
CA HIS A 139 -12.78 5.82 -17.00
C HIS A 139 -13.55 6.73 -16.02
N GLY A 140 -12.85 7.58 -15.27
CA GLY A 140 -13.42 8.47 -14.26
C GLY A 140 -13.56 7.88 -12.85
N GLU A 141 -13.24 6.60 -12.68
CA GLU A 141 -13.18 5.94 -11.38
C GLU A 141 -11.75 5.93 -10.84
N VAL A 142 -11.60 6.21 -9.53
CA VAL A 142 -10.32 6.17 -8.85
C VAL A 142 -10.07 4.78 -8.30
N ILE A 143 -9.01 4.11 -8.78
CA ILE A 143 -8.68 2.72 -8.46
C ILE A 143 -7.24 2.57 -7.99
N TRP A 144 -6.98 1.56 -7.16
CA TRP A 144 -5.63 1.23 -6.67
C TRP A 144 -4.99 0.14 -7.52
N ARG A 145 -3.83 0.41 -8.14
CA ARG A 145 -3.09 -0.56 -8.96
C ARG A 145 -1.69 -0.81 -8.42
N LYS A 146 -1.22 -2.06 -8.47
CA LYS A 146 0.13 -2.44 -8.02
C LYS A 146 1.19 -1.83 -8.92
N ALA A 147 2.37 -1.56 -8.37
CA ALA A 147 3.52 -1.03 -9.12
C ALA A 147 3.86 -1.86 -10.36
N CYS A 148 3.82 -3.19 -10.23
CA CYS A 148 4.11 -4.12 -11.31
C CYS A 148 3.09 -4.12 -12.45
N ASP A 149 1.85 -3.68 -12.18
CA ASP A 149 0.77 -3.68 -13.16
C ASP A 149 0.71 -2.37 -13.94
N LEU A 150 1.46 -1.35 -13.51
CA LEU A 150 1.48 -0.03 -14.13
C LEU A 150 2.33 -0.03 -15.39
N LYS A 151 1.95 0.80 -16.37
CA LYS A 151 2.67 0.95 -17.64
C LYS A 151 2.98 2.42 -17.94
N PRO A 152 4.10 2.71 -18.64
CA PRO A 152 4.34 4.05 -19.17
C PRO A 152 3.16 4.53 -20.01
N GLY A 153 2.74 5.77 -19.77
CA GLY A 153 1.60 6.41 -20.41
C GLY A 153 0.33 6.45 -19.57
N GLU A 154 0.19 5.58 -18.56
CA GLU A 154 -0.91 5.62 -17.58
C GLU A 154 -0.73 6.80 -16.60
N TYR A 155 -1.75 7.09 -15.79
CA TYR A 155 -1.74 8.23 -14.86
C TYR A 155 -1.83 7.77 -13.41
N VAL A 156 -1.02 8.40 -12.55
CA VAL A 156 -0.97 8.16 -11.10
C VAL A 156 -1.26 9.45 -10.33
N ALA A 157 -1.90 9.31 -9.18
CA ALA A 157 -2.20 10.41 -8.30
C ALA A 157 -0.92 10.90 -7.60
N THR A 158 -0.68 12.21 -7.70
CA THR A 158 0.30 12.91 -6.87
C THR A 158 -0.36 14.10 -6.16
N PHE A 159 0.21 14.58 -5.06
CA PHE A 159 -0.32 15.72 -4.32
C PHE A 159 -0.18 17.01 -5.15
N ARG A 160 -1.29 17.68 -5.46
CA ARG A 160 -1.30 18.93 -6.24
C ARG A 160 -0.68 20.09 -5.46
N SER A 161 -0.96 20.16 -4.17
CA SER A 161 -0.40 21.13 -3.24
C SER A 161 0.06 20.43 -1.97
N LEU A 162 0.99 21.03 -1.25
CA LEU A 162 1.41 20.54 0.06
C LEU A 162 0.99 21.51 1.16
N PRO A 163 0.54 21.01 2.32
CA PRO A 163 0.28 21.83 3.50
C PRO A 163 1.51 22.64 3.93
N ALA A 164 1.26 23.82 4.48
CA ALA A 164 2.31 24.69 5.00
C ALA A 164 2.88 24.12 6.31
N GLY A 165 4.18 24.35 6.53
CA GLY A 165 4.85 24.03 7.77
C GLY A 165 4.53 25.05 8.86
N THR A 166 4.52 24.57 10.10
CA THR A 166 4.06 25.32 11.29
C THR A 166 5.10 25.35 12.40
N LYS A 167 6.32 24.88 12.14
CA LYS A 167 7.32 24.68 13.18
C LYS A 167 7.99 26.00 13.56
N GLU A 168 7.94 26.36 14.84
CA GLU A 168 8.62 27.52 15.41
C GLU A 168 9.72 27.07 16.38
N GLU A 169 10.90 26.81 15.85
CA GLU A 169 12.09 26.47 16.65
C GLU A 169 13.04 27.69 16.77
N THR A 170 13.75 27.78 17.90
CA THR A 170 14.76 28.82 18.10
C THR A 170 16.16 28.32 17.75
N LEU A 171 17.06 29.20 17.29
CA LEU A 171 18.43 28.79 16.97
C LEU A 171 19.21 28.31 18.19
N LEU A 172 18.93 28.85 19.37
CA LEU A 172 19.59 28.42 20.62
C LEU A 172 19.24 26.99 21.01
N GLU A 173 17.99 26.60 20.77
CA GLU A 173 17.50 25.24 21.00
C GLU A 173 18.18 24.25 20.04
N LEU A 174 18.26 24.62 18.75
CA LEU A 174 18.78 23.76 17.69
C LEU A 174 20.31 23.63 17.69
N LEU A 175 21.03 24.69 18.07
CA LEU A 175 22.49 24.68 18.00
C LEU A 175 23.10 23.72 19.03
N ASP A 176 23.99 22.85 18.56
CA ASP A 176 24.86 22.04 19.43
C ASP A 176 26.30 22.56 19.36
N MET A 177 26.58 23.59 20.16
CA MET A 177 27.88 24.24 20.23
C MET A 177 28.39 24.27 21.67
N PRO A 178 29.23 23.30 22.08
CA PRO A 178 29.67 23.19 23.47
C PRO A 178 30.51 24.38 23.97
N ASN A 179 31.16 25.08 23.03
CA ASN A 179 32.02 26.23 23.29
C ASN A 179 31.34 27.59 23.05
N LEU A 180 30.02 27.60 22.82
CA LEU A 180 29.25 28.83 22.66
C LEU A 180 28.85 29.39 24.03
N TYR A 181 29.22 30.65 24.27
CA TYR A 181 28.79 31.44 25.41
C TYR A 181 27.67 32.38 24.98
N VAL A 182 26.59 32.40 25.77
CA VAL A 182 25.38 33.19 25.53
C VAL A 182 25.25 34.21 26.65
N SER A 183 25.14 35.49 26.29
CA SER A 183 24.94 36.59 27.22
C SER A 183 23.47 36.98 27.26
N LEU A 184 22.88 37.04 28.46
CA LEU A 184 21.44 37.22 28.66
C LEU A 184 21.13 38.50 29.47
N LYS A 185 19.99 39.15 29.17
CA LYS A 185 19.49 40.32 29.92
C LYS A 185 19.19 39.98 31.39
N PRO A 186 19.41 40.89 32.35
CA PRO A 186 19.26 40.61 33.80
C PRO A 186 17.93 39.97 34.20
N LYS A 187 16.82 40.44 33.61
CA LYS A 187 15.48 39.97 33.93
C LYS A 187 15.28 38.47 33.71
N ILE A 188 15.81 37.91 32.61
CA ILE A 188 15.65 36.48 32.32
C ILE A 188 16.58 35.63 33.19
N VAL A 189 17.76 36.17 33.52
CA VAL A 189 18.72 35.55 34.43
C VAL A 189 18.11 35.33 35.81
N GLU A 190 17.51 36.39 36.39
CA GLU A 190 16.84 36.29 37.68
C GLU A 190 15.70 35.27 37.67
N LYS A 191 14.93 35.20 36.58
CA LYS A 191 13.85 34.23 36.40
C LYS A 191 14.38 32.80 36.39
N LEU A 192 15.42 32.51 35.59
CA LEU A 192 16.03 31.19 35.50
C LEU A 192 16.62 30.75 36.85
N ILE A 193 17.30 31.66 37.55
CA ILE A 193 17.89 31.39 38.87
C ILE A 193 16.80 31.08 39.90
N ARG A 194 15.75 31.91 40.00
CA ARG A 194 14.64 31.68 40.94
C ARG A 194 13.96 30.33 40.71
N SER A 195 13.73 29.96 39.45
CA SER A 195 13.17 28.64 39.12
C SER A 195 14.10 27.50 39.54
N CYS A 196 15.41 27.63 39.33
CA CYS A 196 16.37 26.61 39.75
C CYS A 196 16.50 26.50 41.28
N GLU A 197 16.46 27.61 42.01
CA GLU A 197 16.42 27.63 43.48
C GLU A 197 15.15 26.97 44.02
N ALA A 198 14.01 27.20 43.38
CA ALA A 198 12.75 26.54 43.74
C ALA A 198 12.82 25.01 43.52
N CYS A 199 13.45 24.55 42.43
CA CYS A 199 13.57 23.11 42.14
C CYS A 199 14.60 22.37 43.02
N PHE A 200 15.75 22.98 43.31
CA PHE A 200 16.86 22.32 44.01
C PHE A 200 17.06 22.77 45.46
N GLY A 201 16.29 23.75 45.94
CA GLY A 201 16.36 24.34 47.28
C GLY A 201 17.53 25.29 47.51
N SER A 202 18.66 25.11 46.82
CA SER A 202 19.76 26.08 46.81
C SER A 202 20.56 26.04 45.51
N LEU A 203 21.19 27.16 45.15
CA LEU A 203 22.09 27.25 44.00
C LEU A 203 23.24 26.24 44.03
N ARG A 204 23.73 25.90 45.23
CA ARG A 204 24.81 24.91 45.42
C ARG A 204 24.35 23.50 45.05
N LYS A 205 23.13 23.12 45.48
CA LYS A 205 22.51 21.85 45.08
C LYS A 205 22.18 21.82 43.59
N ALA A 206 21.74 22.96 43.03
CA ALA A 206 21.50 23.09 41.60
C ALA A 206 22.78 22.90 40.77
N ALA A 207 23.93 23.47 41.19
CA ALA A 207 25.21 23.30 40.50
C ALA A 207 25.65 21.84 40.43
N VAL A 208 25.54 21.11 41.55
CA VAL A 208 25.81 19.67 41.62
C VAL A 208 24.85 18.89 40.71
N GLY A 209 23.54 19.16 40.80
CA GLY A 209 22.52 18.46 39.99
C GLY A 209 22.65 18.71 38.49
N LEU A 210 23.14 19.88 38.07
CA LEU A 210 23.35 20.25 36.67
C LEU A 210 24.72 19.80 36.13
N GLY A 211 25.59 19.24 36.98
CA GLY A 211 26.94 18.79 36.62
C GLY A 211 27.85 19.95 36.20
N THR A 212 27.82 21.06 36.96
CA THR A 212 28.62 22.26 36.69
C THR A 212 29.22 22.81 37.99
N ASP A 213 30.28 23.60 37.84
CA ASP A 213 30.94 24.32 38.93
C ASP A 213 30.00 25.36 39.58
N GLU A 214 30.02 25.43 40.92
CA GLU A 214 29.36 26.47 41.72
C GLU A 214 29.75 27.88 41.23
N ASN A 215 31.01 28.13 40.86
CA ASN A 215 31.44 29.41 40.29
C ASN A 215 30.84 29.72 38.91
N ASN A 216 30.55 28.70 38.09
CA ASN A 216 29.90 28.91 36.77
C ASN A 216 28.44 29.38 36.91
N LEU A 217 27.72 28.94 37.96
CA LEU A 217 26.38 29.46 38.28
C LEU A 217 26.44 30.75 39.12
N TYR A 218 27.32 30.82 40.11
CA TYR A 218 27.30 31.81 41.18
C TYR A 218 28.14 33.06 40.84
N HIS A 219 29.32 32.90 40.23
CA HIS A 219 30.23 34.02 39.91
C HIS A 219 30.08 34.50 38.47
N PHE A 220 29.97 33.60 37.49
CA PHE A 220 29.89 33.99 36.08
C PHE A 220 28.60 34.73 35.72
N TRP A 221 27.46 34.36 36.30
CA TRP A 221 26.19 35.02 35.98
C TRP A 221 26.02 36.39 36.65
N LYS A 222 26.60 36.57 37.85
CA LYS A 222 26.53 37.82 38.63
C LYS A 222 27.46 38.92 38.09
N GLN A 223 28.59 38.55 37.46
CA GLN A 223 29.58 39.51 36.94
C GLN A 223 29.64 39.61 35.40
N SER A 224 29.55 38.50 34.66
CA SER A 224 29.80 38.48 33.20
C SER A 224 28.54 38.22 32.35
N ARG A 225 27.44 37.81 33.00
CA ARG A 225 26.14 37.44 32.39
C ARG A 225 26.21 36.46 31.23
N SER A 226 27.31 35.72 31.10
CA SER A 226 27.60 34.83 29.96
C SER A 226 27.69 33.39 30.44
N ILE A 227 26.96 32.49 29.77
CA ILE A 227 26.87 31.08 30.15
C ILE A 227 27.07 30.17 28.94
N ARG A 228 27.69 29.01 29.15
CA ARG A 228 27.87 28.02 28.07
C ARG A 228 26.53 27.42 27.65
N LEU A 229 26.31 27.26 26.35
CA LEU A 229 25.07 26.74 25.80
C LEU A 229 24.63 25.39 26.39
N PRO A 230 25.50 24.37 26.59
CA PRO A 230 25.08 23.13 27.24
C PRO A 230 24.55 23.31 28.66
N VAL A 231 25.11 24.26 29.42
CA VAL A 231 24.63 24.58 30.77
C VAL A 231 23.30 25.32 30.69
N LEU A 232 23.15 26.25 29.74
CA LEU A 232 21.89 26.94 29.48
C LEU A 232 20.77 25.96 29.09
N LYS A 233 21.04 24.95 28.25
CA LYS A 233 20.07 23.91 27.88
C LYS A 233 19.59 23.13 29.11
N LYS A 234 20.49 22.74 30.00
CA LYS A 234 20.12 22.07 31.27
C LYS A 234 19.31 22.99 32.20
N LEU A 235 19.68 24.26 32.29
CA LEU A 235 18.93 25.25 33.08
C LEU A 235 17.54 25.50 32.52
N GLN A 236 17.40 25.59 31.20
CA GLN A 236 16.12 25.70 30.53
C GLN A 236 15.24 24.48 30.84
N ALA A 237 15.78 23.27 30.73
CA ALA A 237 15.06 22.02 31.02
C ALA A 237 14.52 21.96 32.45
N VAL A 238 15.27 22.45 33.44
CA VAL A 238 14.80 22.51 34.83
C VAL A 238 13.82 23.66 35.07
N SER A 239 14.11 24.83 34.51
CA SER A 239 13.32 26.05 34.79
C SER A 239 11.97 26.07 34.08
N GLY A 240 11.80 25.29 33.01
CA GLY A 240 10.59 25.27 32.18
C GLY A 240 10.35 26.55 31.38
N VAL A 241 11.30 27.50 31.38
CA VAL A 241 11.15 28.77 30.65
C VAL A 241 11.20 28.48 29.14
N PRO A 242 10.25 28.98 28.32
CA PRO A 242 10.24 28.72 26.89
C PRO A 242 11.49 29.26 26.18
N TRP A 243 12.02 28.49 25.23
CA TRP A 243 13.19 28.89 24.43
C TRP A 243 13.00 30.21 23.69
N LEU A 244 11.78 30.51 23.24
CA LEU A 244 11.44 31.78 22.59
C LEU A 244 11.64 32.98 23.52
N GLU A 245 11.31 32.83 24.82
CA GLU A 245 11.52 33.89 25.82
C GLU A 245 13.02 34.10 26.08
N ILE A 246 13.78 33.01 26.21
CA ILE A 246 15.24 33.07 26.39
C ILE A 246 15.91 33.74 25.18
N SER A 247 15.55 33.31 23.98
CA SER A 247 16.14 33.78 22.73
C SER A 247 15.90 35.28 22.48
N LYS A 248 14.69 35.79 22.80
CA LYS A 248 14.38 37.24 22.74
C LYS A 248 15.20 38.09 23.71
N ASN A 249 15.78 37.48 24.75
CA ASN A 249 16.54 38.15 25.80
C ASN A 249 18.05 37.91 25.71
N VAL A 250 18.55 37.36 24.59
CA VAL A 250 19.98 37.29 24.30
C VAL A 250 20.51 38.66 23.92
N GLU A 251 21.57 39.11 24.61
CA GLU A 251 22.28 40.35 24.30
C GLU A 251 23.38 40.13 23.25
N SER A 252 24.16 39.05 23.41
CA SER A 252 25.23 38.67 22.49
C SER A 252 25.67 37.22 22.70
N CYS A 253 26.30 36.65 21.69
CA CYS A 253 26.94 35.35 21.73
C CYS A 253 28.45 35.49 21.47
N MET A 254 29.24 34.56 22.00
CA MET A 254 30.70 34.55 21.83
C MET A 254 31.22 33.11 21.85
N ILE A 255 32.23 32.84 21.02
CA ILE A 255 33.04 31.61 21.12
C ILE A 255 34.29 31.96 21.93
N ARG A 256 34.82 31.03 22.72
CA ARG A 256 36.04 31.23 23.52
C ARG A 256 37.14 31.90 22.68
N ASP A 257 37.68 33.00 23.18
CA ASP A 257 38.69 33.86 22.52
C ASP A 257 38.28 34.46 21.16
N GLY A 258 36.98 34.45 20.84
CA GLY A 258 36.39 35.00 19.62
C GLY A 258 35.73 36.38 19.80
N LYS A 259 35.26 36.96 18.69
CA LYS A 259 34.49 38.21 18.72
C LYS A 259 33.05 37.95 19.17
N ARG A 260 32.44 38.93 19.87
CA ARG A 260 31.00 38.92 20.15
C ARG A 260 30.21 39.12 18.85
N PHE A 261 29.11 38.40 18.73
CA PHE A 261 28.18 38.49 17.60
C PHE A 261 26.74 38.38 18.10
N ARG A 262 25.78 38.81 17.29
CA ARG A 262 24.34 38.59 17.52
C ARG A 262 23.93 37.27 16.90
N LEU A 263 22.98 36.57 17.52
CA LEU A 263 22.40 35.36 16.96
C LEU A 263 20.93 35.64 16.64
N PRO A 264 20.46 35.38 15.42
CA PRO A 264 19.04 35.47 15.11
C PRO A 264 18.20 34.57 16.04
N ILE A 265 16.94 34.93 16.27
CA ILE A 265 16.09 34.20 17.22
C ILE A 265 15.71 32.82 16.66
N SER A 266 15.36 32.78 15.37
CA SER A 266 14.80 31.60 14.71
C SER A 266 15.26 31.53 13.26
N LEU A 267 15.19 30.33 12.68
CA LEU A 267 15.34 30.10 11.23
C LEU A 267 14.23 30.78 10.41
N ASN A 268 13.12 31.19 11.06
CA ASN A 268 12.03 31.90 10.41
C ASN A 268 12.41 33.33 9.96
N ASP A 269 13.54 33.87 10.43
CA ASP A 269 14.04 35.17 9.98
C ASP A 269 14.29 35.18 8.47
N LYS A 270 13.61 36.08 7.74
CA LYS A 270 13.65 36.13 6.27
C LYS A 270 15.06 36.43 5.74
N GLY A 271 15.82 37.28 6.44
CA GLY A 271 17.19 37.61 6.08
C GLY A 271 18.12 36.40 6.21
N LEU A 272 17.99 35.67 7.33
CA LEU A 272 18.75 34.43 7.54
C LEU A 272 18.35 33.34 6.55
N ALA A 273 17.05 33.14 6.34
CA ALA A 273 16.52 32.16 5.39
C ALA A 273 17.05 32.42 3.96
N TYR A 274 16.99 33.68 3.52
CA TYR A 274 17.57 34.10 2.25
C TYR A 274 19.08 33.82 2.17
N LEU A 275 19.83 34.21 3.21
CA LEU A 275 21.27 33.97 3.28
C LEU A 275 21.61 32.47 3.21
N LEU A 276 20.83 31.60 3.87
CA LEU A 276 21.02 30.15 3.80
C LEU A 276 20.79 29.61 2.38
N GLY A 277 19.78 30.13 1.68
CA GLY A 277 19.53 29.79 0.28
C GLY A 277 20.69 30.17 -0.65
N VAL A 278 21.21 31.39 -0.50
CA VAL A 278 22.39 31.86 -1.26
C VAL A 278 23.64 31.06 -0.91
N ILE A 279 23.85 30.77 0.38
CA ILE A 279 24.98 29.93 0.80
C ILE A 279 24.83 28.54 0.18
N ALA A 280 23.64 27.95 0.12
CA ALA A 280 23.44 26.64 -0.48
C ALA A 280 23.85 26.60 -1.97
N GLY A 281 23.51 27.63 -2.75
CA GLY A 281 23.94 27.78 -4.15
C GLY A 281 25.42 28.16 -4.29
N ASP A 282 25.74 29.45 -4.12
CA ASP A 282 27.06 30.03 -4.43
C ASP A 282 28.07 29.99 -3.27
N GLY A 283 27.65 29.55 -2.09
CA GLY A 283 28.50 29.56 -0.90
C GLY A 283 29.56 28.45 -0.91
N SER A 284 30.64 28.63 -0.15
CA SER A 284 31.65 27.62 0.16
C SER A 284 31.98 27.68 1.64
N ILE A 285 31.79 26.57 2.35
CA ILE A 285 32.01 26.50 3.81
C ILE A 285 33.30 25.73 4.06
N TYR A 286 34.24 26.40 4.73
CA TYR A 286 35.51 25.82 5.14
C TYR A 286 35.55 25.74 6.65
N ARG A 287 35.87 24.56 7.18
CA ARG A 287 36.04 24.31 8.61
C ARG A 287 37.47 23.86 8.87
N ARG A 288 38.14 24.46 9.85
CA ARG A 288 39.50 24.09 10.27
C ARG A 288 39.61 24.22 11.78
N GLY A 289 39.69 23.08 12.48
CA GLY A 289 39.68 23.05 13.95
C GLY A 289 38.42 23.69 14.52
N GLY A 290 38.57 24.52 15.57
CA GLY A 290 37.49 25.28 16.20
C GLY A 290 37.06 26.54 15.46
N SER A 291 37.36 26.68 14.16
CA SER A 291 37.00 27.84 13.35
C SER A 291 36.35 27.43 12.03
N ALA A 292 35.45 28.27 11.53
CA ALA A 292 34.88 28.11 10.20
C ALA A 292 34.74 29.46 9.50
N MET A 293 34.80 29.42 8.17
CA MET A 293 34.58 30.56 7.30
C MET A 293 33.64 30.19 6.16
N VAL A 294 32.71 31.08 5.85
CA VAL A 294 31.82 30.98 4.69
C VAL A 294 32.26 32.00 3.66
N ARG A 295 32.42 31.57 2.40
CA ARG A 295 32.72 32.45 1.27
C ARG A 295 31.58 32.39 0.27
N ILE A 296 31.14 33.53 -0.25
CA ILE A 296 30.12 33.61 -1.29
C ILE A 296 30.70 34.41 -2.44
N TYR A 297 30.73 33.83 -3.63
CA TYR A 297 31.30 34.44 -4.84
C TYR A 297 30.18 35.01 -5.70
N SER A 298 30.35 36.21 -6.24
CA SER A 298 29.45 36.75 -7.27
C SER A 298 30.16 37.81 -8.10
N SER A 299 29.86 37.83 -9.41
CA SER A 299 30.30 38.91 -10.29
C SER A 299 29.55 40.22 -10.04
N ASP A 300 28.37 40.15 -9.43
CA ASP A 300 27.58 41.33 -9.08
C ASP A 300 28.01 41.88 -7.71
N LYS A 301 28.68 43.05 -7.72
CA LYS A 301 29.14 43.74 -6.52
C LYS A 301 27.98 44.34 -5.70
N GLU A 302 26.86 44.68 -6.33
CA GLU A 302 25.69 45.22 -5.64
C GLU A 302 24.98 44.10 -4.85
N PHE A 303 24.85 42.92 -5.46
CA PHE A 303 24.40 41.71 -4.76
C PHE A 303 25.28 41.37 -3.55
N LEU A 304 26.62 41.38 -3.70
CA LEU A 304 27.52 41.14 -2.57
C LEU A 304 27.36 42.18 -1.46
N LYS A 305 27.13 43.45 -1.81
CA LYS A 305 26.88 44.51 -0.83
C LYS A 305 25.58 44.27 -0.05
N GLN A 306 24.51 43.87 -0.72
CA GLN A 306 23.25 43.49 -0.06
C GLN A 306 23.46 42.33 0.93
N LEU A 307 24.26 41.32 0.57
CA LEU A 307 24.60 40.23 1.49
C LEU A 307 25.42 40.70 2.69
N VAL A 308 26.35 41.65 2.50
CA VAL A 308 27.10 42.25 3.62
C VAL A 308 26.15 42.95 4.60
N ASP A 309 25.19 43.72 4.07
CA ASP A 309 24.19 44.42 4.88
C ASP A 309 23.33 43.43 5.69
N ILE A 310 22.84 42.37 5.04
CA ILE A 310 22.07 41.29 5.70
C ILE A 310 22.90 40.64 6.82
N VAL A 311 24.15 40.27 6.54
CA VAL A 311 25.02 39.63 7.55
C VAL A 311 25.30 40.59 8.71
N SER A 312 25.49 41.88 8.42
CA SER A 312 25.73 42.89 9.45
C SER A 312 24.48 43.11 10.32
N GLU A 313 23.29 43.11 9.73
CA GLU A 313 22.02 43.22 10.45
C GLU A 313 21.78 42.00 11.36
N LEU A 314 21.95 40.79 10.81
CA LEU A 314 21.70 39.53 11.52
C LEU A 314 22.70 39.26 12.65
N PHE A 315 24.00 39.42 12.36
CA PHE A 315 25.07 38.97 13.24
C PHE A 315 25.85 40.11 13.91
N GLY A 316 25.65 41.37 13.48
CA GLY A 316 26.41 42.51 14.00
C GLY A 316 27.91 42.44 13.67
N THR A 317 28.29 41.64 12.67
CA THR A 317 29.69 41.42 12.28
C THR A 317 30.04 42.27 11.06
N LYS A 318 31.32 42.65 10.97
CA LYS A 318 31.87 43.29 9.75
C LYS A 318 32.33 42.20 8.80
N THR A 319 31.78 42.19 7.59
CA THR A 319 32.10 41.23 6.54
C THR A 319 32.91 41.92 5.44
N PRO A 320 34.20 41.60 5.26
CA PRO A 320 34.98 42.16 4.17
C PRO A 320 34.53 41.59 2.82
N MET A 321 34.41 42.48 1.84
CA MET A 321 34.39 42.12 0.42
C MET A 321 35.84 42.08 -0.08
N LEU A 322 36.23 40.98 -0.69
CA LEU A 322 37.60 40.72 -1.16
C LEU A 322 37.58 40.54 -2.67
N GLU A 323 38.62 41.05 -3.33
CA GLU A 323 38.80 40.95 -4.78
C GLU A 323 40.25 40.54 -5.05
N GLU A 324 40.43 39.41 -5.73
CA GLU A 324 41.74 38.89 -6.11
C GLU A 324 41.92 39.02 -7.63
N LYS A 325 43.12 39.37 -8.09
CA LYS A 325 43.39 39.60 -9.52
C LYS A 325 43.09 38.35 -10.35
N GLY A 326 42.16 38.46 -11.30
CA GLY A 326 41.73 37.36 -12.18
C GLY A 326 40.75 36.36 -11.55
N LYS A 327 40.14 36.69 -10.40
CA LYS A 327 39.07 35.90 -9.78
C LYS A 327 37.81 36.72 -9.59
N VAL A 328 36.68 36.03 -9.44
CA VAL A 328 35.39 36.63 -9.12
C VAL A 328 35.43 37.22 -7.70
N PRO A 329 34.90 38.43 -7.47
CA PRO A 329 34.76 39.01 -6.12
C PRO A 329 33.99 38.08 -5.18
N TYR A 330 34.32 38.15 -3.88
CA TYR A 330 33.64 37.36 -2.86
C TYR A 330 33.55 38.05 -1.52
N ILE A 331 32.56 37.66 -0.72
CA ILE A 331 32.48 38.03 0.69
C ILE A 331 32.98 36.89 1.55
N ARG A 332 33.65 37.23 2.67
CA ARG A 332 34.17 36.25 3.63
C ARG A 332 33.57 36.49 5.01
N ILE A 333 32.83 35.50 5.51
CA ILE A 333 32.18 35.53 6.82
C ILE A 333 32.89 34.54 7.74
N ASP A 334 33.70 35.05 8.67
CA ASP A 334 34.43 34.26 9.66
C ASP A 334 33.55 34.04 10.90
N LEU A 335 32.53 33.19 10.79
CA LEU A 335 31.58 32.91 11.86
C LEU A 335 31.25 31.42 11.94
N LEU A 336 31.76 30.75 12.99
CA LEU A 336 31.50 29.33 13.23
C LEU A 336 30.01 29.05 13.45
N ALA A 337 29.29 29.91 14.16
CA ALA A 337 27.86 29.75 14.37
C ALA A 337 27.08 29.67 13.04
N LEU A 338 27.40 30.50 12.06
CA LEU A 338 26.77 30.44 10.73
C LEU A 338 27.08 29.12 10.02
N ALA A 339 28.31 28.61 10.13
CA ALA A 339 28.67 27.32 9.56
C ALA A 339 27.92 26.15 10.22
N GLU A 340 27.71 26.19 11.54
CA GLU A 340 26.89 25.18 12.23
C GLU A 340 25.41 25.29 11.85
N ILE A 341 24.87 26.51 11.72
CA ILE A 341 23.50 26.72 11.22
C ILE A 341 23.37 26.14 9.81
N CYS A 342 24.33 26.39 8.92
CA CYS A 342 24.33 25.80 7.57
C CYS A 342 24.31 24.27 7.63
N ASN A 343 25.13 23.67 8.49
CA ASN A 343 25.18 22.22 8.66
C ASN A 343 23.85 21.66 9.19
N LEU A 344 23.24 22.32 10.20
CA LEU A 344 21.91 22.00 10.72
C LEU A 344 20.82 22.08 9.65
N CYS A 345 20.96 23.00 8.70
CA CYS A 345 20.03 23.20 7.59
C CYS A 345 20.29 22.25 6.40
N GLY A 346 21.28 21.36 6.49
CA GLY A 346 21.59 20.40 5.44
C GLY A 346 22.54 20.92 4.34
N ILE A 347 23.33 21.95 4.66
CA ILE A 347 24.34 22.53 3.78
C ILE A 347 25.74 22.15 4.32
N PRO A 348 26.34 21.05 3.82
CA PRO A 348 27.58 20.52 4.39
C PRO A 348 28.80 21.37 4.01
N HIS A 349 29.89 21.17 4.74
CA HIS A 349 31.19 21.77 4.45
C HIS A 349 31.94 21.03 3.33
N GLY A 350 32.89 21.74 2.70
CA GLY A 350 33.67 21.19 1.58
C GLY A 350 32.89 21.13 0.26
N LYS A 351 33.18 20.11 -0.58
CA LYS A 351 32.45 19.88 -1.84
C LYS A 351 31.01 19.46 -1.52
N LYS A 352 30.04 20.31 -1.79
CA LYS A 352 28.66 20.15 -1.30
C LYS A 352 27.61 20.04 -2.38
N SER A 353 27.89 20.44 -3.62
CA SER A 353 26.87 20.64 -4.67
C SER A 353 26.02 19.39 -4.97
N ASP A 354 26.58 18.20 -4.80
CA ASP A 354 25.94 16.89 -4.94
C ASP A 354 25.33 16.35 -3.63
N ARG A 355 25.72 16.90 -2.48
CA ARG A 355 25.37 16.42 -1.13
C ARG A 355 24.38 17.33 -0.37
N ILE A 356 23.99 18.47 -0.92
CA ILE A 356 22.99 19.36 -0.28
C ILE A 356 21.67 18.60 -0.16
N SER A 357 21.12 18.58 1.04
CA SER A 357 19.83 17.94 1.36
C SER A 357 19.20 18.72 2.50
N LEU A 358 18.17 19.52 2.21
CA LEU A 358 17.51 20.38 3.20
C LEU A 358 16.92 19.52 4.33
N THR A 359 17.19 19.89 5.58
CA THR A 359 16.68 19.14 6.74
C THR A 359 15.24 19.51 7.07
N SER A 360 14.62 18.75 7.99
CA SER A 360 13.28 19.04 8.52
C SER A 360 13.16 20.46 9.07
N HIS A 361 14.23 21.05 9.60
CA HIS A 361 14.26 22.43 10.08
C HIS A 361 14.02 23.49 8.98
N ILE A 362 14.41 23.21 7.73
CA ILE A 362 14.13 24.10 6.59
C ILE A 362 12.80 23.76 5.95
N THR A 363 12.50 22.46 5.78
CA THR A 363 11.30 22.03 5.06
C THR A 363 10.01 22.28 5.83
N SER A 364 10.07 22.38 7.18
CA SER A 364 8.96 22.77 8.06
C SER A 364 8.78 24.28 8.27
N LEU A 365 9.65 25.12 7.70
CA LEU A 365 9.53 26.58 7.85
C LEU A 365 8.16 27.06 7.32
N PRO A 366 7.59 28.12 7.90
CA PRO A 366 6.42 28.79 7.33
C PRO A 366 6.67 29.26 5.90
N ASN A 367 5.61 29.38 5.10
CA ASN A 367 5.71 29.71 3.66
C ASN A 367 6.52 30.98 3.39
N GLU A 368 6.42 32.02 4.22
CA GLU A 368 7.17 33.27 4.00
C GLU A 368 8.68 33.10 4.16
N SER A 369 9.12 32.35 5.17
CA SER A 369 10.54 32.09 5.43
C SER A 369 11.08 31.09 4.41
N LEU A 370 10.32 30.04 4.09
CA LEU A 370 10.69 29.09 3.05
C LEU A 370 10.82 29.76 1.68
N ALA A 371 9.93 30.68 1.33
CA ALA A 371 10.02 31.46 0.10
C ALA A 371 11.34 32.24 0.02
N SER A 372 11.83 32.74 1.16
CA SER A 372 13.12 33.43 1.25
C SER A 372 14.30 32.47 0.99
N VAL A 373 14.26 31.24 1.52
CA VAL A 373 15.27 30.20 1.21
C VAL A 373 15.28 29.87 -0.29
N ILE A 374 14.10 29.63 -0.87
CA ILE A 374 13.97 29.29 -2.29
C ILE A 374 14.41 30.47 -3.16
N GLN A 375 14.05 31.70 -2.79
CA GLN A 375 14.49 32.92 -3.46
C GLN A 375 16.02 33.01 -3.47
N GLY A 376 16.69 32.77 -2.35
CA GLY A 376 18.17 32.76 -2.28
C GLY A 376 18.80 31.71 -3.18
N LEU A 377 18.24 30.49 -3.21
CA LEU A 377 18.69 29.42 -4.10
C LEU A 377 18.51 29.79 -5.58
N TYR A 378 17.36 30.36 -5.94
CA TYR A 378 17.05 30.74 -7.32
C TYR A 378 17.86 31.97 -7.78
N ASP A 379 18.12 32.93 -6.90
CA ASP A 379 19.02 34.06 -7.18
C ASP A 379 20.45 33.58 -7.45
N SER A 380 20.90 32.48 -6.84
CA SER A 380 22.19 31.86 -7.17
C SER A 380 22.15 31.08 -8.48
N GLU A 381 21.34 30.02 -8.55
CA GLU A 381 21.50 28.97 -9.58
C GLU A 381 20.49 29.06 -10.74
N ALA A 382 19.38 29.81 -10.58
CA ALA A 382 18.32 29.81 -11.59
C ALA A 382 18.57 30.81 -12.72
N ASN A 383 18.06 30.46 -13.90
CA ASN A 383 18.06 31.31 -15.09
C ASN A 383 16.63 31.50 -15.62
N VAL A 384 16.34 32.71 -16.10
CA VAL A 384 15.05 33.07 -16.69
C VAL A 384 15.19 33.10 -18.20
N HIS A 385 14.56 32.14 -18.87
CA HIS A 385 14.60 31.98 -20.32
C HIS A 385 13.38 32.65 -20.97
N LEU A 386 13.60 33.77 -21.64
CA LEU A 386 12.57 34.53 -22.35
C LEU A 386 12.11 33.87 -23.65
N ASP A 387 13.01 33.13 -24.30
CA ASP A 387 12.78 32.41 -25.56
C ASP A 387 11.97 31.13 -25.35
N ARG A 388 12.28 30.38 -24.29
CA ARG A 388 11.61 29.13 -23.91
C ARG A 388 10.51 29.32 -22.86
N THR A 389 10.24 30.59 -22.52
CA THR A 389 9.19 31.01 -21.59
C THR A 389 9.16 30.17 -20.31
N ARG A 390 10.31 30.07 -19.63
CA ARG A 390 10.48 29.21 -18.45
C ARG A 390 11.54 29.73 -17.48
N ILE A 391 11.42 29.33 -16.22
CA ILE A 391 12.46 29.46 -15.21
C ILE A 391 13.16 28.11 -15.09
N GLU A 392 14.48 28.08 -15.19
CA GLU A 392 15.31 26.87 -15.12
C GLU A 392 16.24 26.95 -13.91
N PHE A 393 16.18 25.97 -13.01
CA PHE A 393 17.09 25.78 -11.88
C PHE A 393 17.92 24.51 -12.11
N LEU A 394 19.22 24.57 -11.89
CA LEU A 394 20.14 23.44 -12.07
C LEU A 394 20.81 23.08 -10.75
N THR A 395 20.95 21.79 -10.47
CA THR A 395 21.70 21.29 -9.30
C THR A 395 22.35 19.95 -9.61
N CYS A 396 23.41 19.60 -8.88
CA CYS A 396 23.99 18.25 -8.92
C CYS A 396 23.43 17.34 -7.82
N SER A 397 22.63 17.87 -6.89
CA SER A 397 22.00 17.09 -5.82
C SER A 397 20.61 16.59 -6.25
N ASP A 398 20.48 15.27 -6.38
CA ASP A 398 19.20 14.60 -6.62
C ASP A 398 18.17 14.94 -5.54
N MET A 399 18.59 14.85 -4.27
CA MET A 399 17.72 15.09 -3.11
C MET A 399 17.22 16.53 -3.07
N LEU A 400 18.09 17.53 -3.30
CA LEU A 400 17.67 18.93 -3.36
C LEU A 400 16.68 19.16 -4.49
N SER A 401 16.88 18.53 -5.66
CA SER A 401 15.96 18.67 -6.79
C SER A 401 14.55 18.14 -6.45
N LYS A 402 14.47 16.96 -5.82
CA LYS A 402 13.21 16.37 -5.35
C LYS A 402 12.54 17.20 -4.26
N GLN A 403 13.32 17.66 -3.27
CA GLN A 403 12.83 18.52 -2.20
C GLN A 403 12.30 19.84 -2.74
N LEU A 404 13.04 20.53 -3.61
CA LEU A 404 12.57 21.78 -4.23
C LEU A 404 11.31 21.56 -5.07
N GLY A 405 11.24 20.47 -5.83
CA GLY A 405 10.05 20.11 -6.60
C GLY A 405 8.80 19.99 -5.73
N LEU A 406 8.93 19.35 -4.56
CA LEU A 406 7.85 19.23 -3.57
C LEU A 406 7.57 20.55 -2.85
N LEU A 407 8.59 21.27 -2.40
CA LEU A 407 8.42 22.54 -1.67
C LEU A 407 7.75 23.62 -2.51
N LEU A 408 7.98 23.66 -3.82
CA LEU A 408 7.26 24.55 -4.74
C LEU A 408 5.75 24.28 -4.76
N ARG A 409 5.31 23.03 -4.53
CA ARG A 409 3.88 22.69 -4.43
C ARG A 409 3.20 23.31 -3.22
N ARG A 410 3.93 23.72 -2.17
CA ARG A 410 3.38 24.51 -1.05
C ARG A 410 2.88 25.89 -1.48
N PHE A 411 3.41 26.40 -2.59
CA PHE A 411 3.00 27.66 -3.22
C PHE A 411 2.07 27.43 -4.42
N GLY A 412 1.61 26.18 -4.61
CA GLY A 412 0.83 25.76 -5.78
C GLY A 412 1.62 25.85 -7.09
N ILE A 413 2.96 25.82 -7.05
CA ILE A 413 3.80 25.90 -8.24
C ILE A 413 4.17 24.48 -8.66
N MET A 414 3.68 24.06 -9.82
CA MET A 414 4.09 22.79 -10.43
C MET A 414 5.38 22.99 -11.21
N SER A 415 6.39 22.18 -10.90
CA SER A 415 7.67 22.17 -11.60
C SER A 415 7.91 20.82 -12.26
N LYS A 416 8.75 20.83 -13.31
CA LYS A 416 9.20 19.63 -13.99
C LYS A 416 10.67 19.36 -13.68
N ILE A 417 10.97 18.17 -13.20
CA ILE A 417 12.32 17.67 -12.98
C ILE A 417 12.76 16.89 -14.22
N ALA A 418 13.98 17.11 -14.69
CA ALA A 418 14.58 16.35 -15.76
C ALA A 418 16.05 16.10 -15.48
N THR A 419 16.49 14.86 -15.70
CA THR A 419 17.90 14.50 -15.62
C THR A 419 18.62 14.96 -16.89
N ARG A 420 19.81 15.52 -16.72
CA ARG A 420 20.68 15.96 -17.82
C ARG A 420 22.06 15.34 -17.63
N ASP A 421 22.33 14.27 -18.38
CA ASP A 421 23.68 13.70 -18.42
C ASP A 421 24.55 14.53 -19.35
N LYS A 422 25.45 15.30 -18.74
CA LYS A 422 26.49 16.07 -19.42
C LYS A 422 27.88 15.61 -19.00
N ARG A 423 28.01 14.46 -18.35
CA ARG A 423 29.31 13.98 -17.86
C ARG A 423 30.31 13.88 -19.01
N GLY A 424 31.51 14.41 -18.80
CA GLY A 424 32.55 14.51 -19.84
C GLY A 424 32.43 15.72 -20.76
N HIS A 425 31.35 16.51 -20.70
CA HIS A 425 31.23 17.73 -21.49
C HIS A 425 32.18 18.81 -20.97
N VAL A 426 33.01 19.36 -21.87
CA VAL A 426 33.96 20.42 -21.56
C VAL A 426 33.32 21.78 -21.82
N SER A 427 33.13 22.56 -20.76
CA SER A 427 32.67 23.95 -20.85
C SER A 427 33.85 24.88 -20.67
N HIS A 428 33.96 25.91 -21.50
CA HIS A 428 35.00 26.93 -21.37
C HIS A 428 34.43 28.11 -20.58
N ILE A 429 34.81 28.23 -19.30
CA ILE A 429 34.34 29.33 -18.45
C ILE A 429 35.57 30.16 -18.06
N GLY A 430 35.61 31.41 -18.53
CA GLY A 430 36.69 32.36 -18.21
C GLY A 430 38.09 31.88 -18.61
N GLY A 431 38.22 31.19 -19.76
CA GLY A 431 39.50 30.64 -20.24
C GLY A 431 39.98 29.35 -19.54
N ARG A 432 39.15 28.75 -18.68
CA ARG A 432 39.40 27.44 -18.06
C ARG A 432 38.46 26.39 -18.61
N GLU A 433 38.99 25.22 -18.90
CA GLU A 433 38.21 24.03 -19.22
C GLU A 433 37.61 23.44 -17.94
N VAL A 434 36.28 23.43 -17.88
CA VAL A 434 35.50 22.83 -16.82
C VAL A 434 34.81 21.60 -17.40
N VAL A 435 35.29 20.43 -17.01
CA VAL A 435 34.64 19.16 -17.35
C VAL A 435 33.50 18.93 -16.37
N VAL A 436 32.28 18.74 -16.88
CA VAL A 436 31.14 18.32 -16.06
C VAL A 436 31.40 16.88 -15.64
N ARG A 437 31.52 16.64 -14.33
CA ARG A 437 31.83 15.30 -13.76
C ARG A 437 30.60 14.58 -13.23
N ASP A 438 29.60 15.35 -12.84
CA ASP A 438 28.43 14.86 -12.13
C ASP A 438 27.17 14.97 -13.01
N LEU A 439 26.19 14.12 -12.70
CA LEU A 439 24.87 14.19 -13.29
C LEU A 439 24.17 15.47 -12.81
N GLN A 440 23.51 16.20 -13.72
CA GLN A 440 22.80 17.43 -13.38
C GLN A 440 21.28 17.20 -13.42
N TYR A 441 20.58 17.74 -12.43
CA TYR A 441 19.13 17.74 -12.34
C TYR A 441 18.61 19.14 -12.65
N ARG A 442 17.67 19.21 -13.58
CA ARG A 442 17.04 20.45 -14.02
C ARG A 442 15.62 20.52 -13.49
N LEU A 443 15.34 21.52 -12.66
CA LEU A 443 13.98 21.94 -12.34
C LEU A 443 13.53 23.01 -13.33
N THR A 444 12.33 22.87 -13.88
CA THR A 444 11.76 23.85 -14.81
C THR A 444 10.38 24.28 -14.35
N ILE A 445 10.15 25.58 -14.21
CA ILE A 445 8.82 26.17 -13.97
C ILE A 445 8.34 26.74 -15.30
N GLN A 446 7.21 26.21 -15.78
CA GLN A 446 6.57 26.62 -17.03
C GLN A 446 5.08 26.85 -16.83
N GLY A 447 4.50 27.63 -17.74
CA GLY A 447 3.09 27.94 -17.71
C GLY A 447 2.78 29.22 -16.93
N LEU A 448 1.82 29.98 -17.45
CA LEU A 448 1.50 31.32 -16.97
C LEU A 448 1.14 31.33 -15.47
N ASP A 449 0.29 30.41 -15.03
CA ASP A 449 -0.16 30.38 -13.62
C ASP A 449 0.98 30.05 -12.66
N ASN A 450 1.84 29.09 -13.02
CA ASN A 450 3.01 28.74 -12.22
C ASN A 450 4.01 29.91 -12.14
N ILE A 451 4.23 30.62 -13.25
CA ILE A 451 5.12 31.79 -13.30
C ILE A 451 4.53 32.96 -12.51
N LYS A 452 3.22 33.21 -12.61
CA LYS A 452 2.51 34.21 -11.79
C LYS A 452 2.63 33.90 -10.30
N ARG A 453 2.38 32.65 -9.91
CA ARG A 453 2.54 32.18 -8.52
C ARG A 453 3.99 32.33 -8.05
N PHE A 454 4.96 31.98 -8.89
CA PHE A 454 6.37 32.19 -8.58
C PHE A 454 6.68 33.68 -8.37
N HIS A 455 6.22 34.56 -9.24
CA HIS A 455 6.40 36.01 -9.13
C HIS A 455 5.74 36.59 -7.86
N SER A 456 4.52 36.17 -7.53
CA SER A 456 3.80 36.69 -6.35
C SER A 456 4.33 36.17 -5.02
N SER A 457 4.76 34.90 -4.97
CA SER A 457 5.06 34.22 -3.70
C SER A 457 6.55 34.11 -3.38
N ILE A 458 7.42 34.11 -4.40
CA ILE A 458 8.87 33.90 -4.21
C ILE A 458 9.65 35.07 -4.83
N SER A 459 9.49 35.29 -6.14
CA SER A 459 10.25 36.29 -6.94
C SER A 459 11.77 36.12 -6.85
N PHE A 460 12.51 36.88 -7.65
CA PHE A 460 13.94 37.10 -7.49
C PHE A 460 14.22 38.35 -6.64
N ARG A 461 15.31 38.35 -5.87
CA ARG A 461 15.84 39.58 -5.25
C ARG A 461 16.86 40.25 -6.18
N ASP A 462 17.55 39.46 -6.99
CA ASP A 462 18.40 39.93 -8.08
C ASP A 462 17.58 40.77 -9.08
N ALA A 463 18.03 42.01 -9.30
CA ALA A 463 17.28 42.99 -10.09
C ALA A 463 17.17 42.61 -11.57
N ASP A 464 18.21 41.99 -12.14
CA ASP A 464 18.23 41.61 -13.54
C ASP A 464 17.35 40.37 -13.79
N LYS A 465 17.40 39.37 -12.90
CA LYS A 465 16.52 38.19 -12.95
C LYS A 465 15.07 38.59 -12.73
N ARG A 466 14.77 39.49 -11.78
CA ARG A 466 13.42 40.03 -11.58
C ARG A 466 12.90 40.73 -12.83
N ARG A 467 13.70 41.62 -13.43
CA ARG A 467 13.31 42.30 -14.69
C ARG A 467 13.04 41.32 -15.83
N ARG A 468 13.83 40.24 -15.92
CA ARG A 468 13.58 39.17 -16.92
C ARG A 468 12.29 38.41 -16.62
N LEU A 469 11.98 38.14 -15.35
CA LEU A 469 10.73 37.49 -14.94
C LEU A 469 9.51 38.35 -15.29
N GLU A 470 9.56 39.66 -15.03
CA GLU A 470 8.50 40.61 -15.40
C GLU A 470 8.28 40.64 -16.92
N ARG A 471 9.36 40.76 -17.71
CA ARG A 471 9.29 40.66 -19.18
C ARG A 471 8.73 39.33 -19.68
N LEU A 472 8.95 38.26 -18.93
CA LEU A 472 8.43 36.94 -19.26
C LEU A 472 6.91 36.90 -19.06
N LEU A 473 6.40 37.53 -17.99
CA LEU A 473 4.96 37.69 -17.75
C LEU A 473 4.27 38.52 -18.84
N ASP A 474 4.89 39.61 -19.28
CA ASP A 474 4.34 40.48 -20.34
C ASP A 474 4.15 39.75 -21.67
N ARG A 475 4.99 38.75 -21.97
CA ARG A 475 4.89 37.94 -23.20
C ARG A 475 3.75 36.92 -23.18
N PHE A 476 3.30 36.48 -22.01
CA PHE A 476 2.23 35.49 -21.86
C PHE A 476 0.84 36.17 -21.90
N GLN A 477 0.43 36.67 -23.08
CA GLN A 477 -0.96 37.14 -23.25
C GLN A 477 -1.92 36.05 -23.75
N GLN A 478 -1.44 34.94 -24.34
CA GLN A 478 -2.28 33.82 -24.83
C GLN A 478 -1.53 32.47 -24.81
N GLY A 479 -1.38 31.83 -23.64
CA GLY A 479 -0.77 30.51 -23.52
C GLY A 479 -1.70 29.49 -22.86
N ASN A 480 -1.96 28.35 -23.53
CA ASN A 480 -2.68 27.22 -22.95
C ASN A 480 -1.80 26.47 -21.95
N THR A 481 -2.16 26.49 -20.66
CA THR A 481 -1.54 25.70 -19.59
C THR A 481 -2.36 24.47 -19.22
N ASN A 482 -2.73 23.65 -20.22
CA ASN A 482 -3.37 22.35 -19.97
C ASN A 482 -2.35 21.29 -19.52
N ILE A 483 -1.68 21.53 -18.39
CA ILE A 483 -0.82 20.54 -17.72
C ILE A 483 -1.60 19.80 -16.63
N ASP A 484 -2.50 20.49 -15.92
CA ASP A 484 -3.37 19.93 -14.88
C ASP A 484 -4.68 19.43 -15.50
N ILE A 485 -4.57 18.26 -16.14
CA ILE A 485 -5.67 17.58 -16.84
C ILE A 485 -6.22 16.44 -16.00
N VAL A 486 -7.51 16.13 -16.20
CA VAL A 486 -8.12 14.92 -15.63
C VAL A 486 -8.27 13.89 -16.77
N PRO A 487 -7.52 12.79 -16.73
CA PRO A 487 -7.47 11.84 -17.83
C PRO A 487 -8.64 10.86 -17.83
N ASN A 488 -8.98 10.35 -19.02
CA ASN A 488 -9.92 9.24 -19.23
C ASN A 488 -11.30 9.42 -18.60
N ILE A 489 -11.89 10.62 -18.66
CA ILE A 489 -13.25 10.87 -18.12
C ILE A 489 -14.33 10.94 -19.19
N ASP A 490 -13.99 10.61 -20.44
CA ASP A 490 -14.92 10.60 -21.57
C ASP A 490 -16.20 9.77 -21.29
N PRO A 491 -16.18 8.60 -20.63
CA PRO A 491 -17.42 7.86 -20.36
C PRO A 491 -18.34 8.58 -19.37
N LEU A 492 -17.76 9.28 -18.38
CA LEU A 492 -18.55 10.12 -17.47
C LEU A 492 -19.21 11.27 -18.23
N LEU A 493 -18.50 11.88 -19.18
CA LEU A 493 -19.03 12.98 -19.98
C LEU A 493 -20.08 12.50 -21.01
N HIS A 494 -19.99 11.27 -21.53
CA HIS A 494 -20.93 10.70 -22.49
C HIS A 494 -22.36 10.57 -21.95
N GLY A 495 -22.53 10.36 -20.65
CA GLY A 495 -23.83 10.28 -20.00
C GLY A 495 -24.52 11.64 -19.74
N MET A 496 -23.91 12.76 -20.18
CA MET A 496 -24.29 14.11 -19.74
C MET A 496 -24.75 15.02 -20.89
N ASP A 497 -25.73 15.88 -20.60
CA ASP A 497 -26.26 16.88 -21.54
C ASP A 497 -25.35 18.12 -21.57
N LEU A 498 -24.20 17.99 -22.23
CA LEU A 498 -23.18 19.04 -22.33
C LEU A 498 -23.47 20.00 -23.49
N PRO A 499 -23.20 21.32 -23.34
CA PRO A 499 -23.26 22.26 -24.45
C PRO A 499 -22.43 21.77 -25.65
N ARG A 500 -22.97 21.90 -26.88
CA ARG A 500 -22.34 21.40 -28.12
C ARG A 500 -20.86 21.78 -28.27
N LYS A 501 -20.47 22.97 -27.79
CA LYS A 501 -19.07 23.46 -27.80
C LYS A 501 -18.09 22.57 -27.02
N TYR A 502 -18.54 21.86 -25.99
CA TYR A 502 -17.73 20.94 -25.17
C TYR A 502 -17.88 19.50 -25.63
N TYR A 503 -19.08 19.13 -26.08
CA TYR A 503 -19.37 17.81 -26.63
C TYR A 503 -18.38 17.45 -27.75
N SER A 504 -18.20 18.33 -28.75
CA SER A 504 -17.29 18.05 -29.88
C SER A 504 -15.80 18.01 -29.50
N LEU A 505 -15.41 18.48 -28.31
CA LEU A 505 -14.01 18.58 -27.90
C LEU A 505 -13.53 17.35 -27.12
N TYR A 506 -14.38 16.75 -26.29
CA TYR A 506 -13.99 15.72 -25.33
C TYR A 506 -14.54 14.32 -25.62
N MET A 507 -15.61 14.21 -26.41
CA MET A 507 -16.31 12.93 -26.68
C MET A 507 -15.50 11.92 -27.50
N ASP A 508 -14.49 12.37 -28.23
CA ASP A 508 -13.60 11.48 -29.00
C ASP A 508 -12.44 10.92 -28.15
N GLY A 509 -12.34 11.29 -26.85
CA GLY A 509 -11.21 10.95 -25.96
C GLY A 509 -9.86 11.59 -26.35
N LYS A 510 -9.79 12.28 -27.49
CA LYS A 510 -8.56 12.90 -28.05
C LYS A 510 -8.05 14.08 -27.24
N ARG A 511 -8.90 14.72 -26.44
CA ARG A 511 -8.53 15.82 -25.55
C ARG A 511 -9.06 15.54 -24.15
N MET A 512 -8.24 15.83 -23.16
CA MET A 512 -8.60 15.73 -21.75
C MET A 512 -8.89 17.15 -21.24
N PRO A 513 -9.97 17.36 -20.46
CA PRO A 513 -10.26 18.66 -19.90
C PRO A 513 -9.28 19.00 -18.78
N SER A 514 -8.96 20.29 -18.66
CA SER A 514 -8.26 20.78 -17.48
C SER A 514 -9.21 20.81 -16.28
N VAL A 515 -8.64 20.80 -15.08
CA VAL A 515 -9.40 20.94 -13.83
C VAL A 515 -10.26 22.21 -13.82
N GLU A 516 -9.71 23.33 -14.31
CA GLU A 516 -10.47 24.59 -14.42
C GLU A 516 -11.65 24.46 -15.39
N LYS A 517 -11.43 23.75 -16.51
CA LYS A 517 -12.50 23.52 -17.47
C LYS A 517 -13.58 22.60 -16.93
N LEU A 518 -13.21 21.62 -16.11
CA LEU A 518 -14.14 20.77 -15.38
C LEU A 518 -14.99 21.56 -14.38
N ARG A 519 -14.42 22.55 -13.68
CA ARG A 519 -15.20 23.45 -12.81
C ARG A 519 -16.20 24.30 -13.59
N GLU A 520 -15.80 24.80 -14.76
CA GLU A 520 -16.73 25.53 -15.62
C GLU A 520 -17.88 24.62 -16.07
N ILE A 521 -17.54 23.39 -16.49
CA ILE A 521 -18.51 22.38 -16.88
C ILE A 521 -19.46 22.05 -15.71
N SER A 522 -18.94 21.81 -14.50
CA SER A 522 -19.76 21.51 -13.33
C SER A 522 -20.68 22.67 -12.95
N SER A 523 -20.24 23.92 -13.10
CA SER A 523 -21.05 25.11 -12.79
C SER A 523 -22.26 25.31 -13.70
N ILE A 524 -22.23 24.76 -14.92
CA ILE A 524 -23.28 24.93 -15.94
C ILE A 524 -24.25 23.72 -15.95
N MET A 525 -23.96 22.66 -15.19
CA MET A 525 -24.74 21.42 -15.18
C MET A 525 -26.05 21.52 -14.38
N PRO A 526 -27.21 21.16 -14.97
CA PRO A 526 -28.45 20.95 -14.22
C PRO A 526 -28.33 19.73 -13.27
N ASP A 527 -29.11 19.69 -12.18
CA ASP A 527 -29.05 18.66 -11.12
C ASP A 527 -29.50 17.24 -11.52
N GLY A 528 -29.36 16.87 -12.80
CA GLY A 528 -29.78 15.60 -13.36
C GLY A 528 -28.83 14.45 -13.00
N GLY A 529 -29.14 13.74 -11.91
CA GLY A 529 -28.51 12.48 -11.49
C GLY A 529 -27.40 12.68 -10.46
N LYS A 530 -27.74 12.57 -9.16
CA LYS A 530 -26.86 12.87 -8.01
C LYS A 530 -25.45 12.30 -8.09
N THR A 531 -25.25 11.10 -8.64
CA THR A 531 -23.95 10.39 -8.59
C THR A 531 -22.89 10.90 -9.56
N SER A 532 -23.22 11.35 -10.78
CA SER A 532 -22.19 11.71 -11.77
C SER A 532 -21.71 13.15 -11.65
N LYS A 533 -22.58 14.07 -11.18
CA LYS A 533 -22.20 15.47 -10.90
C LYS A 533 -21.26 15.55 -9.69
N GLU A 534 -21.56 14.81 -8.62
CA GLU A 534 -20.71 14.72 -7.42
C GLU A 534 -19.28 14.24 -7.77
N VAL A 535 -19.14 13.19 -8.59
CA VAL A 535 -17.82 12.68 -9.03
C VAL A 535 -17.04 13.72 -9.83
N ILE A 536 -17.70 14.47 -10.73
CA ILE A 536 -17.04 15.55 -11.48
C ILE A 536 -16.64 16.70 -10.54
N GLU A 537 -17.50 17.07 -9.59
CA GLU A 537 -17.19 18.11 -8.61
C GLU A 537 -16.00 17.70 -7.73
N ASP A 538 -15.94 16.44 -7.30
CA ASP A 538 -14.81 15.87 -6.55
C ASP A 538 -13.52 15.90 -7.38
N LEU A 539 -13.54 15.47 -8.65
CA LEU A 539 -12.37 15.53 -9.54
C LEU A 539 -11.94 16.98 -9.86
N ALA A 540 -12.89 17.89 -10.04
CA ALA A 540 -12.61 19.30 -10.31
C ALA A 540 -12.06 20.04 -9.08
N ASN A 541 -12.48 19.64 -7.89
CA ASN A 541 -12.04 20.23 -6.64
C ASN A 541 -10.95 19.41 -5.94
N SER A 542 -10.53 18.26 -6.47
CA SER A 542 -9.52 17.40 -5.86
C SER A 542 -8.22 18.12 -5.59
N ASP A 543 -7.51 17.72 -4.53
CA ASP A 543 -6.13 18.14 -4.26
C ASP A 543 -5.12 17.17 -4.92
N VAL A 544 -5.59 16.35 -5.85
CA VAL A 544 -4.79 15.38 -6.63
C VAL A 544 -4.40 15.98 -7.98
N PHE A 545 -3.14 15.77 -8.36
CA PHE A 545 -2.61 16.02 -9.69
C PHE A 545 -2.33 14.67 -10.36
N TRP A 546 -3.03 14.42 -11.46
CA TRP A 546 -2.87 13.20 -12.25
C TRP A 546 -1.63 13.30 -13.13
N ASP A 547 -0.56 12.64 -12.69
CA ASP A 547 0.72 12.70 -13.36
C ASP A 547 0.92 11.48 -14.25
N ARG A 548 1.34 11.71 -15.48
CA ARG A 548 1.52 10.65 -16.46
C ARG A 548 2.81 9.90 -16.17
N ILE A 549 2.79 8.58 -16.08
CA ILE A 549 4.00 7.77 -15.95
C ILE A 549 4.82 7.91 -17.24
N SER A 550 6.06 8.39 -17.14
CA SER A 550 6.96 8.51 -18.28
C SER A 550 7.87 7.30 -18.43
N GLU A 551 8.32 6.74 -17.31
CA GLU A 551 9.29 5.65 -17.27
C GLU A 551 9.04 4.74 -16.06
N ILE A 552 9.25 3.43 -16.26
CA ILE A 552 9.26 2.42 -15.21
C ILE A 552 10.53 1.60 -15.38
N GLY A 553 11.33 1.48 -14.33
CA GLY A 553 12.54 0.67 -14.28
C GLY A 553 12.50 -0.37 -13.18
N LEU A 554 13.39 -1.36 -13.26
CA LEU A 554 13.63 -2.36 -12.23
C LEU A 554 15.00 -2.12 -11.58
N ILE A 555 15.07 -2.29 -10.26
CA ILE A 555 16.29 -2.15 -9.47
C ILE A 555 16.57 -3.50 -8.82
N ASP A 556 17.71 -4.13 -9.12
CA ASP A 556 18.18 -5.31 -8.39
C ASP A 556 18.72 -4.89 -7.01
N VAL A 557 18.16 -5.49 -5.98
CA VAL A 557 18.41 -5.15 -4.57
C VAL A 557 19.79 -5.60 -4.09
N LEU A 558 20.29 -6.73 -4.60
CA LEU A 558 21.61 -7.25 -4.24
C LEU A 558 22.72 -6.36 -4.82
N GLU A 559 22.57 -5.92 -6.06
CA GLU A 559 23.54 -5.02 -6.69
C GLU A 559 23.50 -3.60 -6.10
N SER A 560 22.33 -3.18 -5.63
CA SER A 560 22.12 -1.82 -5.09
C SER A 560 22.45 -1.68 -3.60
N GLY A 561 22.72 -2.79 -2.89
CA GLY A 561 23.00 -2.78 -1.45
C GLY A 561 21.81 -2.28 -0.61
N ILE A 562 20.59 -2.63 -1.02
CA ILE A 562 19.37 -2.25 -0.30
C ILE A 562 19.03 -3.38 0.66
N ASP A 563 19.17 -3.14 1.96
CA ASP A 563 18.93 -4.20 2.96
C ASP A 563 17.52 -4.17 3.56
N ILE A 564 16.86 -3.01 3.55
CA ILE A 564 15.57 -2.78 4.21
C ILE A 564 14.69 -1.86 3.37
N VAL A 565 13.41 -2.21 3.25
CA VAL A 565 12.33 -1.33 2.79
C VAL A 565 11.39 -0.98 3.94
N TYR A 566 10.71 0.15 3.80
CA TYR A 566 9.96 0.77 4.89
C TYR A 566 8.50 0.98 4.50
N ASP A 567 7.61 0.92 5.49
CA ASP A 567 6.21 1.31 5.35
C ASP A 567 5.70 1.98 6.64
N VAL A 568 4.61 2.71 6.53
CA VAL A 568 3.93 3.35 7.67
C VAL A 568 2.44 3.05 7.64
N THR A 569 1.90 2.64 8.79
CA THR A 569 0.46 2.48 8.94
C THR A 569 -0.19 3.80 9.29
N VAL A 570 -1.05 4.27 8.39
CA VAL A 570 -1.90 5.44 8.58
C VAL A 570 -3.31 5.00 8.92
N LYS A 571 -3.86 5.52 10.02
CA LYS A 571 -5.24 5.24 10.47
C LYS A 571 -6.26 6.06 9.67
N GLY A 572 -7.39 5.45 9.31
CA GLY A 572 -8.49 6.10 8.60
C GLY A 572 -8.39 5.91 7.09
N ASN A 573 -7.70 6.83 6.39
CA ASN A 573 -7.67 6.85 4.92
C ASN A 573 -6.76 5.78 4.28
N HIS A 574 -5.95 5.06 5.07
CA HIS A 574 -5.07 3.96 4.63
C HIS A 574 -4.14 4.31 3.46
N ASN A 575 -3.69 5.56 3.37
CA ASN A 575 -2.69 6.00 2.40
C ASN A 575 -1.84 7.14 2.97
N PHE A 576 -0.69 7.40 2.34
CA PHE A 576 0.21 8.49 2.70
C PHE A 576 0.90 9.06 1.46
N MET A 577 1.51 10.23 1.62
CA MET A 577 2.35 10.83 0.58
C MET A 577 3.77 10.26 0.61
N GLY A 578 4.24 9.67 -0.50
CA GLY A 578 5.64 9.29 -0.71
C GLY A 578 6.22 9.93 -1.97
N ASN A 579 7.25 10.77 -1.87
CA ASN A 579 7.82 11.56 -2.99
C ASN A 579 6.74 12.31 -3.82
N GLY A 580 5.65 12.73 -3.16
CA GLY A 580 4.49 13.35 -3.80
C GLY A 580 3.46 12.38 -4.35
N PHE A 581 3.73 11.07 -4.48
CA PHE A 581 2.76 10.06 -4.89
C PHE A 581 1.79 9.72 -3.74
N VAL A 582 0.56 9.35 -4.09
CA VAL A 582 -0.40 8.78 -3.13
C VAL A 582 -0.17 7.27 -3.06
N VAL A 583 0.44 6.81 -1.96
CA VAL A 583 0.86 5.41 -1.74
C VAL A 583 -0.10 4.73 -0.78
N HIS A 584 -0.57 3.54 -1.14
CA HIS A 584 -1.44 2.74 -0.28
C HIS A 584 -0.66 2.11 0.88
N ASN A 585 -1.22 2.15 2.09
CA ASN A 585 -0.68 1.53 3.30
C ASN A 585 -0.81 -0.01 3.27
N THR A 586 0.14 -0.75 3.85
CA THR A 586 -0.01 -2.19 4.09
C THR A 586 -1.26 -2.52 4.92
N ALA A 587 -2.26 -3.11 4.27
CA ALA A 587 -3.05 -4.18 4.86
C ALA A 587 -2.47 -5.49 4.32
N ILE A 588 -1.99 -6.36 5.19
CA ILE A 588 -1.31 -7.61 4.85
C ILE A 588 -2.09 -8.41 3.78
N ALA A 589 -1.45 -8.61 2.60
CA ALA A 589 -1.65 -9.56 1.48
C ALA A 589 -1.50 -8.80 0.12
N GLU A 590 -0.46 -8.96 -0.74
CA GLU A 590 -0.51 -9.83 -1.94
C GLU A 590 0.76 -9.78 -2.97
N LYS A 591 1.67 -10.85 -3.06
CA LYS A 591 2.73 -11.55 -3.99
C LYS A 591 3.33 -10.81 -5.17
N GLU A 592 4.62 -11.17 -5.36
CA GLU A 592 5.46 -10.84 -6.49
C GLU A 592 6.15 -12.04 -7.15
N GLU A 593 6.43 -11.89 -8.44
CA GLU A 593 7.17 -12.75 -9.35
C GLU A 593 8.70 -12.47 -9.31
N PHE A 594 9.55 -13.50 -9.49
CA PHE A 594 11.01 -13.37 -9.52
C PHE A 594 11.54 -14.05 -10.78
N GLY A 595 12.47 -13.39 -11.48
CA GLY A 595 12.83 -13.73 -12.86
C GLY A 595 14.27 -14.15 -13.14
N GLU A 596 14.48 -14.42 -14.44
CA GLU A 596 15.59 -14.00 -15.30
C GLU A 596 14.95 -13.35 -16.54
N GLY A 597 15.10 -12.04 -16.74
CA GLY A 597 15.02 -11.31 -18.03
C GLY A 597 13.89 -11.54 -19.06
N GLY A 598 12.89 -12.38 -18.81
CA GLY A 598 11.75 -12.64 -19.67
C GLY A 598 10.49 -12.83 -18.81
N TRP A 599 9.31 -12.84 -19.44
CA TRP A 599 8.08 -13.23 -18.78
C TRP A 599 8.25 -14.65 -18.23
N VAL A 600 8.61 -14.79 -16.95
CA VAL A 600 8.65 -16.08 -16.27
C VAL A 600 7.25 -16.34 -15.77
N LEU A 601 6.53 -17.13 -16.55
CA LEU A 601 5.23 -17.62 -16.20
C LEU A 601 5.36 -18.40 -14.88
N LYS A 602 4.96 -17.80 -13.74
CA LYS A 602 4.99 -18.53 -12.47
C LYS A 602 3.99 -19.66 -12.57
N ALA A 603 4.53 -20.87 -12.55
CA ALA A 603 3.77 -22.10 -12.39
C ALA A 603 2.83 -21.94 -11.18
N GLY A 604 1.52 -22.02 -11.42
CA GLY A 604 0.53 -22.07 -10.35
C GLY A 604 0.79 -23.25 -9.41
N ALA A 605 0.15 -23.27 -8.24
CA ALA A 605 0.37 -24.31 -7.23
C ALA A 605 0.27 -25.74 -7.80
N LEU A 606 -0.68 -25.96 -8.70
CA LEU A 606 -0.90 -27.24 -9.38
C LEU A 606 0.21 -27.62 -10.38
N VAL A 607 0.81 -26.63 -11.03
CA VAL A 607 1.94 -26.83 -11.96
C VAL A 607 3.22 -27.13 -11.17
N LEU A 608 3.47 -26.42 -10.07
CA LEU A 608 4.60 -26.69 -9.17
C LEU A 608 4.48 -28.07 -8.50
N ALA A 609 3.26 -28.45 -8.12
CA ALA A 609 2.94 -29.74 -7.54
C ALA A 609 2.92 -30.90 -8.55
N ALA A 610 3.20 -30.70 -9.84
CA ALA A 610 3.13 -31.74 -10.86
C ALA A 610 3.90 -33.01 -10.46
N GLY A 611 3.23 -34.18 -10.53
CA GLY A 611 3.76 -35.46 -10.05
C GLY A 611 3.82 -35.63 -8.52
N GLY A 612 3.33 -34.65 -7.75
CA GLY A 612 3.26 -34.60 -6.30
C GLY A 612 1.84 -34.38 -5.79
N LEU A 613 1.70 -33.66 -4.68
CA LEU A 613 0.43 -33.28 -4.03
C LEU A 613 0.26 -31.76 -4.06
N ALA A 614 -0.94 -31.29 -4.35
CA ALA A 614 -1.35 -29.91 -4.10
C ALA A 614 -2.37 -29.89 -2.97
N ALA A 615 -2.02 -29.26 -1.85
CA ALA A 615 -2.91 -29.05 -0.71
C ALA A 615 -3.53 -27.65 -0.81
N ILE A 616 -4.85 -27.56 -1.00
CA ILE A 616 -5.55 -26.29 -1.23
C ILE A 616 -6.54 -26.03 -0.10
N ASP A 617 -6.27 -25.04 0.72
CA ASP A 617 -7.15 -24.59 1.80
C ASP A 617 -8.09 -23.48 1.34
N GLU A 618 -9.25 -23.34 1.99
CA GLU A 618 -10.30 -22.39 1.59
C GLU A 618 -10.68 -22.47 0.10
N PHE A 619 -10.84 -23.70 -0.41
CA PHE A 619 -11.20 -23.98 -1.81
C PHE A 619 -12.53 -23.32 -2.22
N ASP A 620 -13.41 -23.02 -1.26
CA ASP A 620 -14.65 -22.26 -1.48
C ASP A 620 -14.46 -20.76 -1.79
N LYS A 621 -13.28 -20.19 -1.51
CA LYS A 621 -12.99 -18.74 -1.61
C LYS A 621 -12.08 -18.36 -2.78
N MET A 622 -11.89 -19.25 -3.74
CA MET A 622 -11.01 -19.01 -4.88
C MET A 622 -11.61 -18.03 -5.90
N SER A 623 -10.74 -17.29 -6.59
CA SER A 623 -11.13 -16.40 -7.67
C SER A 623 -11.69 -17.16 -8.88
N GLU A 624 -12.44 -16.48 -9.76
CA GLU A 624 -12.98 -17.09 -10.99
C GLU A 624 -11.87 -17.52 -11.97
N GLU A 625 -10.75 -16.80 -12.00
CA GLU A 625 -9.58 -17.15 -12.81
C GLU A 625 -8.91 -18.44 -12.32
N ASP A 626 -8.70 -18.56 -11.00
CA ASP A 626 -8.16 -19.78 -10.38
C ASP A 626 -9.11 -20.97 -10.56
N ARG A 627 -10.42 -20.74 -10.47
CA ARG A 627 -11.46 -21.75 -10.71
C ARG A 627 -11.38 -22.31 -12.12
N SER A 628 -11.19 -21.45 -13.14
CA SER A 628 -11.01 -21.87 -14.53
C SER A 628 -9.73 -22.70 -14.72
N ALA A 629 -8.61 -22.30 -14.12
CA ALA A 629 -7.34 -23.03 -14.19
C ALA A 629 -7.43 -24.40 -13.51
N ILE A 630 -8.12 -24.50 -12.37
CA ILE A 630 -8.35 -25.78 -11.66
C ILE A 630 -9.27 -26.69 -12.48
N HIS A 631 -10.28 -26.12 -13.14
CA HIS A 631 -11.14 -26.88 -14.05
C HIS A 631 -10.34 -27.57 -15.15
N GLU A 632 -9.43 -26.83 -15.79
CA GLU A 632 -8.55 -27.37 -16.82
C GLU A 632 -7.58 -28.40 -16.23
N ALA A 633 -6.92 -28.08 -15.12
CA ALA A 633 -5.93 -28.96 -14.48
C ALA A 633 -6.53 -30.29 -14.04
N LEU A 634 -7.69 -30.27 -13.38
CA LEU A 634 -8.36 -31.49 -12.94
C LEU A 634 -8.94 -32.25 -14.15
N GLU A 635 -9.28 -31.57 -15.25
CA GLU A 635 -9.88 -32.23 -16.42
C GLU A 635 -8.84 -32.84 -17.37
N GLN A 636 -7.95 -32.00 -17.85
CA GLN A 636 -6.98 -32.24 -18.92
C GLN A 636 -5.58 -32.58 -18.36
N GLN A 637 -5.37 -32.45 -17.04
CA GLN A 637 -4.06 -32.61 -16.39
C GLN A 637 -3.01 -31.62 -16.91
N THR A 638 -3.49 -30.51 -17.46
CA THR A 638 -2.71 -29.40 -18.00
C THR A 638 -3.31 -28.07 -17.59
N VAL A 639 -2.48 -27.03 -17.58
CA VAL A 639 -2.94 -25.64 -17.44
C VAL A 639 -2.37 -24.86 -18.60
N SER A 640 -3.26 -24.30 -19.42
CA SER A 640 -2.93 -23.50 -20.58
C SER A 640 -2.99 -22.04 -20.18
N VAL A 641 -1.84 -21.38 -20.29
CA VAL A 641 -1.72 -19.96 -19.95
C VAL A 641 -1.39 -19.21 -21.21
N ALA A 642 -2.30 -18.32 -21.61
CA ALA A 642 -2.11 -17.34 -22.66
C ALA A 642 -2.06 -15.95 -22.01
N LYS A 643 -0.88 -15.57 -21.50
CA LYS A 643 -0.65 -14.25 -20.89
C LYS A 643 0.63 -13.65 -21.46
N ALA A 644 0.59 -12.34 -21.74
CA ALA A 644 1.75 -11.57 -22.16
C ALA A 644 2.54 -12.13 -23.38
N GLY A 645 1.82 -12.67 -24.37
CA GLY A 645 2.42 -13.21 -25.60
C GLY A 645 3.02 -14.61 -25.46
N ILE A 646 3.02 -15.21 -24.27
CA ILE A 646 3.37 -16.61 -24.05
C ILE A 646 2.08 -17.44 -24.08
N ILE A 647 1.98 -18.31 -25.08
CA ILE A 647 0.99 -19.38 -25.13
C ILE A 647 1.73 -20.67 -24.77
N ALA A 648 1.58 -21.12 -23.53
CA ALA A 648 2.24 -22.31 -23.03
C ALA A 648 1.26 -23.19 -22.25
N THR A 649 1.34 -24.49 -22.47
CA THR A 649 0.56 -25.50 -21.75
C THR A 649 1.49 -26.25 -20.80
N PHE A 650 1.25 -26.12 -19.50
CA PHE A 650 2.04 -26.78 -18.46
C PHE A 650 1.38 -28.08 -18.02
N LYS A 651 2.18 -29.08 -17.65
CA LYS A 651 1.67 -30.29 -17.00
C LYS A 651 1.26 -29.96 -15.57
N ALA A 652 0.06 -30.39 -15.20
CA ALA A 652 -0.52 -30.21 -13.87
C ALA A 652 -1.07 -31.54 -13.33
N ASN A 653 -0.34 -32.64 -13.58
CA ASN A 653 -0.69 -33.97 -13.11
C ASN A 653 -0.36 -34.18 -11.63
N SER A 654 -0.81 -33.28 -10.75
CA SER A 654 -0.72 -33.41 -9.30
C SER A 654 -1.93 -34.17 -8.74
N ALA A 655 -1.77 -34.85 -7.61
CA ALA A 655 -2.91 -35.20 -6.75
C ALA A 655 -3.40 -33.93 -6.04
N VAL A 656 -4.70 -33.83 -5.74
CA VAL A 656 -5.25 -32.63 -5.05
C VAL A 656 -5.91 -33.06 -3.76
N LEU A 657 -5.52 -32.41 -2.67
CA LEU A 657 -6.21 -32.47 -1.39
C LEU A 657 -6.73 -31.09 -1.06
N ALA A 658 -8.04 -30.90 -1.14
CA ALA A 658 -8.67 -29.60 -0.93
C ALA A 658 -9.46 -29.57 0.38
N ALA A 659 -9.52 -28.41 1.03
CA ALA A 659 -10.42 -28.14 2.15
C ALA A 659 -11.33 -26.96 1.81
N ALA A 660 -12.62 -27.11 2.10
CA ALA A 660 -13.63 -26.08 1.87
C ALA A 660 -14.60 -25.99 3.06
N ASN A 661 -15.30 -24.87 3.15
CA ASN A 661 -16.44 -24.73 4.06
C ASN A 661 -17.77 -24.85 3.28
N PRO A 662 -18.87 -25.27 3.95
CA PRO A 662 -20.20 -25.25 3.34
C PRO A 662 -20.69 -23.81 3.11
N LYS A 663 -21.72 -23.64 2.27
CA LYS A 663 -22.24 -22.35 1.76
C LYS A 663 -22.57 -21.34 2.86
N TYR A 664 -23.10 -21.79 3.99
CA TYR A 664 -23.45 -20.96 5.14
C TYR A 664 -22.48 -21.14 6.31
N SER A 665 -21.23 -21.49 6.01
CA SER A 665 -20.13 -21.79 6.95
C SER A 665 -20.33 -23.03 7.82
N ARG A 666 -21.55 -23.39 8.21
CA ARG A 666 -21.87 -24.66 8.91
C ARG A 666 -22.85 -25.51 8.12
N PHE A 667 -22.80 -26.82 8.31
CA PHE A 667 -23.81 -27.75 7.80
C PHE A 667 -25.14 -27.60 8.55
N ASP A 668 -26.20 -27.43 7.77
CA ASP A 668 -27.58 -27.60 8.22
C ASP A 668 -27.87 -29.11 8.35
N PRO A 669 -28.22 -29.62 9.54
CA PRO A 669 -28.51 -31.04 9.75
C PRO A 669 -29.79 -31.52 9.07
N TYR A 670 -30.67 -30.61 8.64
CA TYR A 670 -31.94 -30.92 8.00
C TYR A 670 -31.86 -30.95 6.46
N LYS A 671 -30.70 -30.62 5.89
CA LYS A 671 -30.45 -30.64 4.44
C LYS A 671 -29.31 -31.59 4.09
N PRO A 672 -29.37 -32.29 2.95
CA PRO A 672 -28.25 -33.11 2.49
C PRO A 672 -26.96 -32.27 2.34
N PRO A 673 -25.78 -32.77 2.75
CA PRO A 673 -24.52 -32.06 2.58
C PRO A 673 -24.23 -31.65 1.13
N ALA A 674 -24.60 -32.49 0.15
CA ALA A 674 -24.39 -32.24 -1.28
C ALA A 674 -24.95 -30.89 -1.78
N GLU A 675 -26.08 -30.43 -1.24
CA GLU A 675 -26.73 -29.17 -1.62
C GLU A 675 -26.08 -27.94 -0.98
N GLN A 676 -25.27 -28.16 0.05
CA GLN A 676 -24.66 -27.12 0.87
C GLN A 676 -23.22 -26.82 0.45
N PHE A 677 -22.74 -27.42 -0.64
CA PHE A 677 -21.39 -27.18 -1.16
C PHE A 677 -21.36 -25.89 -1.98
N ASN A 678 -20.47 -24.96 -1.65
CA ASN A 678 -20.27 -23.71 -2.39
C ASN A 678 -19.35 -23.89 -3.62
N ILE A 679 -19.52 -24.99 -4.35
CA ILE A 679 -18.63 -25.40 -5.44
C ILE A 679 -19.49 -25.89 -6.62
N PRO A 680 -19.20 -25.49 -7.87
CA PRO A 680 -19.93 -25.96 -9.05
C PRO A 680 -19.94 -27.50 -9.15
N PRO A 681 -21.08 -28.13 -9.51
CA PRO A 681 -21.17 -29.59 -9.70
C PRO A 681 -20.14 -30.16 -10.68
N THR A 682 -19.73 -29.34 -11.65
CA THR A 682 -18.67 -29.65 -12.60
C THR A 682 -17.34 -29.92 -11.90
N LEU A 683 -16.93 -29.17 -10.87
CA LEU A 683 -15.72 -29.47 -10.09
C LEU A 683 -15.91 -30.64 -9.14
N ILE A 684 -17.07 -30.73 -8.48
CA ILE A 684 -17.40 -31.80 -7.53
C ILE A 684 -17.23 -33.17 -8.19
N SER A 685 -17.74 -33.33 -9.41
CA SER A 685 -17.63 -34.59 -10.19
C SER A 685 -16.19 -35.01 -10.56
N ARG A 686 -15.19 -34.15 -10.32
CA ARG A 686 -13.77 -34.42 -10.61
C ARG A 686 -12.98 -34.87 -9.38
N PHE A 687 -13.59 -34.83 -8.20
CA PHE A 687 -13.03 -35.43 -7.00
C PHE A 687 -13.43 -36.90 -6.89
N ASP A 688 -12.47 -37.77 -6.54
CA ASP A 688 -12.73 -39.20 -6.36
C ASP A 688 -13.41 -39.48 -5.01
N LEU A 689 -13.08 -38.68 -3.97
CA LEU A 689 -13.67 -38.77 -2.63
C LEU A 689 -13.96 -37.38 -2.08
N ILE A 690 -15.15 -37.21 -1.49
CA ILE A 690 -15.59 -35.98 -0.84
C ILE A 690 -16.02 -36.31 0.58
N PHE A 691 -15.27 -35.85 1.58
CA PHE A 691 -15.57 -36.12 2.98
C PHE A 691 -16.30 -34.91 3.60
N PRO A 692 -17.59 -35.05 3.95
CA PRO A 692 -18.25 -34.09 4.80
C PRO A 692 -17.81 -34.31 6.27
N ILE A 693 -17.20 -33.30 6.88
CA ILE A 693 -16.75 -33.32 8.28
C ILE A 693 -17.68 -32.40 9.08
N LYS A 694 -18.62 -33.01 9.80
CA LYS A 694 -19.59 -32.30 10.64
C LYS A 694 -19.03 -32.13 12.04
N ASP A 695 -19.24 -30.97 12.64
CA ASP A 695 -18.95 -30.73 14.05
C ASP A 695 -20.10 -31.30 14.90
N VAL A 696 -19.95 -32.56 15.32
CA VAL A 696 -20.93 -33.24 16.16
C VAL A 696 -20.45 -33.17 17.61
N LEU A 697 -21.25 -32.53 18.46
CA LEU A 697 -21.01 -32.43 19.89
C LEU A 697 -21.00 -33.83 20.51
N ASP A 698 -19.84 -34.26 21.01
CA ASP A 698 -19.61 -35.57 21.62
C ASP A 698 -18.72 -35.37 22.84
N GLU A 699 -19.33 -35.42 24.02
CA GLU A 699 -18.67 -35.11 25.29
C GLU A 699 -17.39 -35.92 25.50
N GLN A 700 -17.37 -37.19 25.08
CA GLN A 700 -16.21 -38.06 25.27
C GLN A 700 -15.08 -37.70 24.29
N LYS A 701 -15.40 -37.39 23.03
CA LYS A 701 -14.40 -36.94 22.04
C LYS A 701 -13.85 -35.56 22.39
N ASP A 702 -14.71 -34.64 22.81
CA ASP A 702 -14.34 -33.27 23.19
C ASP A 702 -13.42 -33.27 24.41
N ARG A 703 -13.72 -34.12 25.41
CA ARG A 703 -12.85 -34.32 26.58
C ARG A 703 -11.47 -34.84 26.18
N ASN A 704 -11.42 -35.87 25.34
CA ASN A 704 -10.15 -36.43 24.85
C ASN A 704 -9.32 -35.40 24.06
N LEU A 705 -9.99 -34.56 23.25
CA LEU A 705 -9.35 -33.50 22.47
C LEU A 705 -8.81 -32.39 23.38
N ALA A 706 -9.60 -31.95 24.36
CA ALA A 706 -9.20 -30.94 25.34
C ALA A 706 -7.99 -31.41 26.16
N ASP A 707 -8.01 -32.66 26.66
CA ASP A 707 -6.90 -33.26 27.39
C ASP A 707 -5.62 -33.27 26.55
N HIS A 708 -5.72 -33.58 25.26
CA HIS A 708 -4.59 -33.57 24.33
C HIS A 708 -4.02 -32.16 24.10
N ILE A 709 -4.87 -31.16 23.87
CA ILE A 709 -4.44 -29.76 23.65
C ILE A 709 -3.76 -29.19 24.90
N LEU A 710 -4.35 -29.39 26.08
CA LEU A 710 -3.80 -28.93 27.35
C LEU A 710 -2.46 -29.61 27.67
N SER A 711 -2.37 -30.91 27.40
CA SER A 711 -1.13 -31.68 27.54
C SER A 711 -0.01 -31.17 26.63
N ALA A 712 -0.32 -30.85 25.37
CA ALA A 712 0.65 -30.27 24.43
C ALA A 712 1.11 -28.86 24.86
N HIS A 713 0.19 -28.03 25.37
CA HIS A 713 0.52 -26.68 25.82
C HIS A 713 1.41 -26.68 27.08
N LYS A 714 1.12 -27.59 28.04
CA LYS A 714 1.94 -27.79 29.25
C LYS A 714 3.39 -28.18 28.93
N LEU A 715 3.60 -28.96 27.87
CA LEU A 715 4.94 -29.31 27.36
C LEU A 715 5.64 -28.13 26.67
N SER A 716 4.91 -27.33 25.90
CA SER A 716 5.47 -26.16 25.21
C SER A 716 5.91 -25.04 26.16
N GLN A 717 5.26 -24.89 27.33
CA GLN A 717 5.63 -23.88 28.33
C GLN A 717 6.86 -24.28 29.16
N ALA A 718 7.25 -25.55 29.16
CA ALA A 718 8.39 -26.06 29.91
C ALA A 718 9.17 -27.13 29.12
N PRO A 719 9.79 -26.76 27.99
CA PRO A 719 10.42 -27.71 27.06
C PRO A 719 11.58 -28.50 27.69
N ASP A 720 12.30 -27.92 28.65
CA ASP A 720 13.49 -28.51 29.28
C ASP A 720 13.22 -29.26 30.60
N ARG A 721 11.99 -29.24 31.12
CA ARG A 721 11.64 -29.98 32.34
C ARG A 721 11.58 -31.48 32.07
N LYS A 722 12.34 -32.25 32.86
CA LYS A 722 12.33 -33.72 32.86
C LYS A 722 11.69 -34.23 34.15
N GLY A 723 10.95 -35.33 34.07
CA GLY A 723 10.28 -35.95 35.20
C GLY A 723 9.21 -36.94 34.75
N PRO A 724 8.83 -37.93 35.59
CA PRO A 724 7.94 -39.03 35.20
C PRO A 724 6.58 -38.55 34.67
N GLU A 725 6.08 -37.42 35.18
CA GLU A 725 4.86 -36.78 34.69
C GLU A 725 5.02 -36.20 33.27
N PHE A 726 6.13 -35.51 32.99
CA PHE A 726 6.40 -34.91 31.67
C PHE A 726 6.80 -35.96 30.63
N ASP A 727 7.48 -37.03 31.04
CA ASP A 727 7.86 -38.13 30.16
C ASP A 727 6.65 -38.97 29.73
N ALA A 728 5.70 -39.24 30.65
CA ALA A 728 4.44 -39.90 30.31
C ALA A 728 3.57 -39.08 29.33
N ILE A 729 3.56 -37.75 29.49
CA ILE A 729 2.86 -36.86 28.55
C ILE A 729 3.55 -36.87 27.18
N ARG A 730 4.89 -36.86 27.12
CA ARG A 730 5.63 -36.98 25.86
C ARG A 730 5.32 -38.28 25.14
N GLU A 731 5.36 -39.41 25.84
CA GLU A 731 5.06 -40.72 25.27
C GLU A 731 3.63 -40.79 24.71
N ARG A 732 2.66 -40.18 25.41
CA ARG A 732 1.26 -40.10 24.95
C ARG A 732 1.05 -39.20 23.72
N LEU A 733 1.88 -38.18 23.55
CA LEU A 733 1.81 -37.23 22.42
C LEU A 733 2.68 -37.65 21.24
N MET A 734 3.59 -38.60 21.41
CA MET A 734 4.40 -39.13 20.32
C MET A 734 3.52 -39.89 19.33
N ALA A 735 3.63 -39.51 18.06
CA ALA A 735 2.99 -40.25 16.99
C ALA A 735 3.54 -41.70 16.97
N PRO A 736 2.68 -42.72 16.77
CA PRO A 736 3.11 -44.12 16.74
C PRO A 736 4.17 -44.43 15.67
N ILE A 737 4.21 -43.59 14.62
CA ILE A 737 5.15 -43.68 13.52
C ILE A 737 5.86 -42.34 13.42
N ASP A 738 7.20 -42.40 13.41
CA ASP A 738 8.04 -41.24 13.19
C ASP A 738 7.76 -40.60 11.81
N GLU A 739 7.72 -39.25 11.77
CA GLU A 739 7.40 -38.48 10.56
C GLU A 739 8.39 -38.78 9.43
N THR A 740 9.68 -38.94 9.76
CA THR A 740 10.73 -39.23 8.79
C THR A 740 10.58 -40.63 8.21
N LEU A 741 10.25 -41.62 9.06
CA LEU A 741 9.97 -42.98 8.63
C LEU A 741 8.75 -43.02 7.70
N LEU A 742 7.65 -42.36 8.08
CA LEU A 742 6.42 -42.33 7.29
C LEU A 742 6.65 -41.66 5.92
N ARG A 743 7.36 -40.52 5.89
CA ARG A 743 7.74 -39.83 4.65
C ARG A 743 8.59 -40.71 3.74
N LYS A 744 9.61 -41.38 4.29
CA LYS A 744 10.47 -42.33 3.55
C LYS A 744 9.66 -43.52 3.02
N TYR A 745 8.71 -44.03 3.81
CA TYR A 745 7.82 -45.11 3.40
C TYR A 745 6.95 -44.72 2.20
N ILE A 746 6.32 -43.54 2.25
CA ILE A 746 5.52 -42.99 1.15
C ILE A 746 6.38 -42.77 -0.11
N ALA A 747 7.60 -42.25 0.04
CA ALA A 747 8.53 -42.08 -1.08
C ALA A 747 8.93 -43.43 -1.72
N TYR A 748 9.20 -44.44 -0.89
CA TYR A 748 9.59 -45.78 -1.33
C TYR A 748 8.46 -46.49 -2.08
N THR A 749 7.24 -46.48 -1.53
CA THR A 749 6.07 -47.13 -2.15
C THR A 749 5.78 -46.53 -3.54
N LYS A 750 5.83 -45.20 -3.65
CA LYS A 750 5.58 -44.46 -4.90
C LYS A 750 6.64 -44.73 -5.98
N LYS A 751 7.91 -44.93 -5.60
CA LYS A 751 9.01 -45.14 -6.54
C LYS A 751 9.16 -46.60 -6.99
N ASN A 752 8.94 -47.56 -6.10
CA ASN A 752 9.36 -48.95 -6.31
C ASN A 752 8.21 -49.93 -6.54
N ILE A 753 6.96 -49.56 -6.24
CA ILE A 753 5.82 -50.47 -6.30
C ILE A 753 4.86 -50.06 -7.42
N ARG A 754 4.66 -50.97 -8.38
CA ARG A 754 3.59 -50.92 -9.38
C ARG A 754 2.70 -52.13 -9.17
N SER A 755 1.47 -51.89 -8.75
CA SER A 755 0.48 -52.91 -8.45
C SER A 755 -0.37 -53.22 -9.68
N VAL A 756 -0.70 -54.50 -9.89
CA VAL A 756 -1.54 -54.98 -11.01
C VAL A 756 -2.76 -55.70 -10.45
N LEU A 757 -3.93 -55.46 -11.04
CA LEU A 757 -5.18 -56.11 -10.66
C LEU A 757 -5.13 -57.63 -10.87
N THR A 758 -5.58 -58.39 -9.88
CA THR A 758 -5.89 -59.81 -10.05
C THR A 758 -7.27 -59.98 -10.68
N ASP A 759 -7.52 -61.14 -11.29
CA ASP A 759 -8.82 -61.46 -11.89
C ASP A 759 -9.95 -61.39 -10.86
N GLU A 760 -9.70 -61.86 -9.63
CA GLU A 760 -10.65 -61.79 -8.52
C GLU A 760 -11.03 -60.35 -8.16
N ALA A 761 -10.05 -59.45 -8.07
CA ALA A 761 -10.29 -58.03 -7.79
C ALA A 761 -11.06 -57.36 -8.94
N MET A 762 -10.74 -57.69 -10.19
CA MET A 762 -11.46 -57.16 -11.36
C MET A 762 -12.94 -57.57 -11.35
N VAL A 763 -13.23 -58.84 -11.07
CA VAL A 763 -14.62 -59.33 -10.97
C VAL A 763 -15.38 -58.57 -9.89
N ARG A 764 -14.80 -58.43 -8.70
CA ARG A 764 -15.45 -57.76 -7.56
C ARG A 764 -15.73 -56.27 -7.82
N LEU A 765 -14.78 -55.54 -8.41
CA LEU A 765 -14.94 -54.13 -8.76
C LEU A 765 -16.00 -53.93 -9.86
N ARG A 766 -16.00 -54.81 -10.87
CA ARG A 766 -17.01 -54.81 -11.95
C ARG A 766 -18.42 -55.02 -11.38
N GLU A 767 -18.60 -56.03 -10.54
CA GLU A 767 -19.90 -56.33 -9.92
C GLU A 767 -20.41 -55.17 -9.08
N TYR A 768 -19.55 -54.57 -8.26
CA TYR A 768 -19.90 -53.39 -7.47
C TYR A 768 -20.33 -52.23 -8.36
N TYR A 769 -19.55 -51.90 -9.40
CA TYR A 769 -19.85 -50.79 -10.31
C TYR A 769 -21.18 -50.97 -11.04
N VAL A 770 -21.46 -52.19 -11.54
CA VAL A 770 -22.74 -52.50 -12.20
C VAL A 770 -23.90 -52.37 -11.22
N ASN A 771 -23.74 -52.83 -9.98
CA ASN A 771 -24.78 -52.71 -8.95
C ASN A 771 -25.00 -51.25 -8.53
N LEU A 772 -23.93 -50.46 -8.39
CA LEU A 772 -24.01 -49.03 -8.09
C LEU A 772 -24.78 -48.28 -9.19
N ARG A 773 -24.50 -48.59 -10.47
CA ARG A 773 -25.20 -48.03 -11.63
C ARG A 773 -26.69 -48.32 -11.66
N LYS A 774 -27.10 -49.53 -11.25
CA LYS A 774 -28.52 -49.90 -11.16
C LYS A 774 -29.27 -49.10 -10.08
N ARG A 775 -28.57 -48.71 -9.01
CA ARG A 775 -29.15 -47.97 -7.86
C ARG A 775 -29.27 -46.46 -8.12
N GLY A 776 -28.36 -45.85 -8.89
CA GLY A 776 -28.29 -44.38 -9.04
C GLY A 776 -29.12 -43.75 -10.16
N SER A 777 -30.15 -44.41 -10.69
CA SER A 777 -30.99 -43.90 -11.79
C SER A 777 -31.86 -42.68 -11.43
N LYS A 778 -31.85 -42.22 -10.16
CA LYS A 778 -32.71 -41.14 -9.64
C LYS A 778 -32.02 -40.13 -8.70
N GLY A 779 -30.68 -40.04 -8.71
CA GLY A 779 -29.91 -39.18 -7.79
C GLY A 779 -29.29 -37.94 -8.45
N SER A 780 -28.98 -36.91 -7.64
CA SER A 780 -28.39 -35.62 -8.04
C SER A 780 -26.89 -35.68 -8.40
N VAL A 781 -26.19 -36.77 -8.05
CA VAL A 781 -24.79 -36.99 -8.45
C VAL A 781 -24.75 -37.96 -9.64
N PRO A 782 -24.30 -37.54 -10.84
CA PRO A 782 -24.21 -38.44 -11.98
C PRO A 782 -23.18 -39.53 -11.71
N LEU A 783 -23.63 -40.79 -11.62
CA LEU A 783 -22.73 -41.93 -11.67
C LEU A 783 -22.04 -41.94 -13.04
N THR A 784 -20.73 -42.01 -13.09
CA THR A 784 -19.96 -41.96 -14.34
C THR A 784 -18.95 -43.11 -14.39
N PRO A 785 -18.45 -43.52 -15.58
CA PRO A 785 -17.35 -44.49 -15.67
C PRO A 785 -16.09 -44.05 -14.90
N ARG A 786 -15.94 -42.75 -14.60
CA ARG A 786 -14.84 -42.20 -13.79
C ARG A 786 -14.78 -42.78 -12.38
N GLN A 787 -15.93 -43.15 -11.80
CA GLN A 787 -15.96 -43.76 -10.47
C GLN A 787 -15.32 -45.16 -10.46
N LEU A 788 -15.45 -45.93 -11.55
CA LEU A 788 -14.75 -47.22 -11.68
C LEU A 788 -13.24 -47.02 -11.74
N GLU A 789 -12.77 -46.00 -12.47
CA GLU A 789 -11.35 -45.65 -12.48
C GLU A 789 -10.86 -45.22 -11.08
N GLY A 790 -11.64 -44.43 -10.35
CA GLY A 790 -11.34 -44.03 -8.98
C GLY A 790 -11.23 -45.23 -8.03
N LEU A 791 -12.15 -46.19 -8.13
CA LEU A 791 -12.10 -47.45 -7.38
C LEU A 791 -10.82 -48.24 -7.65
N VAL A 792 -10.44 -48.39 -8.93
CA VAL A 792 -9.19 -49.06 -9.31
C VAL A 792 -7.98 -48.35 -8.70
N ARG A 793 -7.91 -47.00 -8.77
CA ARG A 793 -6.82 -46.21 -8.17
C ARG A 793 -6.76 -46.38 -6.65
N LEU A 794 -7.90 -46.42 -5.96
CA LEU A 794 -7.97 -46.64 -4.52
C LEU A 794 -7.49 -48.05 -4.14
N SER A 795 -7.89 -49.07 -4.91
CA SER A 795 -7.42 -50.45 -4.70
C SER A 795 -5.91 -50.58 -4.94
N GLU A 796 -5.39 -49.94 -5.99
CA GLU A 796 -3.95 -49.87 -6.24
C GLU A 796 -3.19 -49.15 -5.12
N ALA A 797 -3.75 -48.04 -4.59
CA ALA A 797 -3.17 -47.31 -3.47
C ALA A 797 -3.12 -48.17 -2.18
N SER A 798 -4.19 -48.93 -1.90
CA SER A 798 -4.21 -49.88 -0.79
C SER A 798 -3.12 -50.96 -0.94
N ALA A 799 -2.96 -51.53 -2.13
CA ALA A 799 -1.93 -52.53 -2.40
C ALA A 799 -0.51 -51.94 -2.26
N LYS A 800 -0.30 -50.70 -2.74
CA LYS A 800 0.97 -49.97 -2.61
C LYS A 800 1.35 -49.71 -1.16
N LEU A 801 0.38 -49.37 -0.30
CA LEU A 801 0.61 -49.21 1.14
C LEU A 801 1.07 -50.51 1.84
N ARG A 802 0.74 -51.68 1.28
CA ARG A 802 1.24 -52.98 1.76
C ARG A 802 2.53 -53.43 1.06
N LEU A 803 3.09 -52.60 0.19
CA LEU A 803 4.22 -52.94 -0.70
C LEU A 803 3.94 -54.10 -1.65
N SER A 804 2.67 -54.39 -1.94
CA SER A 804 2.27 -55.48 -2.84
C SER A 804 2.29 -55.03 -4.30
N LYS A 805 2.82 -55.90 -5.17
CA LYS A 805 2.76 -55.75 -6.65
C LYS A 805 1.46 -56.28 -7.25
N LYS A 806 0.58 -56.88 -6.44
CA LYS A 806 -0.73 -57.39 -6.87
C LYS A 806 -1.82 -56.75 -6.02
N VAL A 807 -2.87 -56.25 -6.68
CA VAL A 807 -4.07 -55.77 -6.01
C VAL A 807 -4.95 -56.98 -5.73
N GLU A 808 -5.09 -57.31 -4.46
CA GLU A 808 -5.86 -58.48 -4.02
C GLU A 808 -7.32 -58.10 -3.73
N LEU A 809 -8.17 -59.11 -3.57
CA LEU A 809 -9.59 -58.91 -3.25
C LEU A 809 -9.80 -57.98 -2.03
N GLN A 810 -8.99 -58.12 -0.99
CA GLN A 810 -9.03 -57.28 0.20
C GLN A 810 -8.79 -55.79 -0.07
N ASP A 811 -7.97 -55.45 -1.07
CA ASP A 811 -7.71 -54.06 -1.47
C ASP A 811 -8.89 -53.48 -2.25
N ALA A 812 -9.55 -54.30 -3.08
CA ALA A 812 -10.80 -53.96 -3.75
C ALA A 812 -11.93 -53.70 -2.75
N GLU A 813 -12.08 -54.57 -1.75
CA GLU A 813 -13.08 -54.39 -0.69
C GLU A 813 -12.81 -53.14 0.16
N ARG A 814 -11.54 -52.84 0.49
CA ARG A 814 -11.21 -51.62 1.23
C ARG A 814 -11.57 -50.37 0.45
N ALA A 815 -11.31 -50.34 -0.86
CA ALA A 815 -11.68 -49.24 -1.73
C ALA A 815 -13.21 -49.06 -1.80
N ILE A 816 -13.95 -50.17 -1.95
CA ILE A 816 -15.41 -50.16 -1.98
C ILE A 816 -15.98 -49.59 -0.67
N ARG A 817 -15.50 -50.06 0.48
CA ARG A 817 -15.95 -49.55 1.80
C ARG A 817 -15.75 -48.04 1.95
N LEU A 818 -14.63 -47.51 1.47
CA LEU A 818 -14.35 -46.06 1.52
C LEU A 818 -15.33 -45.26 0.66
N VAL A 819 -15.63 -45.76 -0.55
CA VAL A 819 -16.58 -45.12 -1.46
C VAL A 819 -18.00 -45.20 -0.92
N GLU A 820 -18.42 -46.36 -0.40
CA GLU A 820 -19.73 -46.53 0.24
C GLU A 820 -19.92 -45.56 1.41
N PHE A 821 -18.93 -45.47 2.31
CA PHE A 821 -18.96 -44.53 3.42
C PHE A 821 -19.18 -43.08 2.97
N VAL A 822 -18.43 -42.63 1.96
CA VAL A 822 -18.56 -41.27 1.41
C VAL A 822 -19.92 -41.04 0.77
N LEU A 823 -20.43 -42.00 -0.01
CA LEU A 823 -21.73 -41.87 -0.67
C LEU A 823 -22.88 -41.77 0.34
N THR A 824 -22.82 -42.57 1.41
CA THR A 824 -23.81 -42.52 2.50
C THR A 824 -23.78 -41.17 3.22
N GLU A 825 -22.60 -40.68 3.58
CA GLU A 825 -22.45 -39.41 4.31
C GLU A 825 -22.85 -38.17 3.50
N VAL A 826 -22.69 -38.19 2.18
CA VAL A 826 -23.07 -37.09 1.27
C VAL A 826 -24.59 -37.06 1.02
N GLY A 827 -25.32 -38.11 1.42
CA GLY A 827 -26.78 -38.15 1.43
C GLY A 827 -27.42 -39.17 0.46
N MET A 828 -26.71 -40.23 0.05
CA MET A 828 -27.35 -41.37 -0.61
C MET A 828 -27.88 -42.35 0.44
N GLU A 829 -29.20 -42.41 0.64
CA GLU A 829 -29.81 -43.47 1.44
C GLU A 829 -29.67 -44.84 0.74
N GLU A 830 -29.54 -45.92 1.53
CA GLU A 830 -29.40 -47.31 1.05
C GLU A 830 -30.59 -47.82 0.20
N GLY A 831 -31.66 -47.03 0.03
CA GLY A 831 -32.94 -47.42 -0.56
C GLY A 831 -33.38 -46.78 -1.89
N GLY A 832 -32.65 -45.82 -2.46
CA GLY A 832 -32.90 -45.37 -3.85
C GLY A 832 -34.18 -44.54 -4.12
N THR A 833 -34.66 -43.74 -3.16
CA THR A 833 -35.66 -42.70 -3.42
C THR A 833 -35.14 -41.34 -2.99
N PHE A 834 -34.74 -40.51 -3.97
CA PHE A 834 -34.57 -39.08 -3.79
C PHE A 834 -35.90 -38.39 -4.10
N ASP A 835 -36.43 -37.64 -3.14
CA ASP A 835 -37.63 -36.84 -3.32
C ASP A 835 -37.24 -35.50 -3.96
N ILE A 836 -37.27 -35.45 -5.29
CA ILE A 836 -36.81 -34.33 -6.13
C ILE A 836 -37.68 -33.06 -5.96
N ASP A 837 -38.86 -33.17 -5.35
CA ASP A 837 -39.82 -32.06 -5.25
C ASP A 837 -39.53 -31.01 -4.16
N ARG A 838 -38.43 -31.16 -3.40
CA ARG A 838 -37.96 -30.14 -2.43
C ARG A 838 -37.02 -29.08 -3.02
N ILE A 839 -36.60 -29.21 -4.28
CA ILE A 839 -35.32 -28.66 -4.76
C ILE A 839 -35.42 -27.34 -5.56
N MET A 840 -36.59 -26.74 -5.86
CA MET A 840 -36.61 -25.51 -6.70
C MET A 840 -37.49 -24.32 -6.30
N THR A 841 -38.15 -24.31 -5.14
CA THR A 841 -38.94 -23.13 -4.72
C THR A 841 -38.94 -22.92 -3.21
N ASP A 842 -38.73 -21.68 -2.77
CA ASP A 842 -38.73 -21.21 -1.37
C ASP A 842 -40.10 -21.34 -0.65
N HIS A 843 -41.03 -22.13 -1.16
CA HIS A 843 -42.42 -22.15 -0.70
C HIS A 843 -42.89 -23.54 -0.21
N PRO A 844 -43.65 -23.61 0.90
CA PRO A 844 -44.32 -24.82 1.34
C PRO A 844 -45.32 -25.36 0.29
N ARG A 845 -45.59 -26.68 0.32
CA ARG A 845 -46.51 -27.38 -0.61
C ARG A 845 -47.88 -26.69 -0.75
N SER A 846 -48.40 -26.12 0.35
CA SER A 846 -49.64 -25.33 0.41
C SER A 846 -49.61 -24.04 -0.42
N GLU A 847 -48.48 -23.35 -0.51
CA GLU A 847 -48.32 -22.12 -1.29
C GLU A 847 -48.12 -22.44 -2.78
N ARG A 848 -47.44 -23.55 -3.12
CA ARG A 848 -47.23 -23.98 -4.51
C ARG A 848 -48.53 -24.35 -5.22
N ASP A 849 -49.43 -25.04 -4.54
CA ASP A 849 -50.75 -25.38 -5.08
C ASP A 849 -51.57 -24.10 -5.39
N LYS A 850 -51.46 -23.08 -4.54
CA LYS A 850 -52.11 -21.77 -4.76
C LYS A 850 -51.50 -20.99 -5.92
N ILE A 851 -50.17 -20.99 -6.08
CA ILE A 851 -49.49 -20.35 -7.22
C ILE A 851 -49.91 -21.00 -8.53
N TYR A 852 -49.95 -22.33 -8.59
CA TYR A 852 -50.38 -23.07 -9.79
C TYR A 852 -51.85 -22.78 -10.12
N THR A 853 -52.69 -22.72 -9.09
CA THR A 853 -54.10 -22.36 -9.21
C THR A 853 -54.28 -20.96 -9.80
N VAL A 854 -53.62 -19.94 -9.23
CA VAL A 854 -53.68 -18.55 -9.73
C VAL A 854 -53.15 -18.44 -11.16
N THR A 855 -52.09 -19.17 -11.50
CA THR A 855 -51.53 -19.18 -12.86
C THR A 855 -52.50 -19.79 -13.88
N ASN A 856 -53.21 -20.86 -13.50
CA ASN A 856 -54.22 -21.48 -14.37
C ASN A 856 -55.48 -20.64 -14.52
N ILE A 857 -55.89 -19.92 -13.47
CA ILE A 857 -56.99 -18.94 -13.56
C ILE A 857 -56.65 -17.88 -14.62
N VAL A 858 -55.44 -17.30 -14.55
CA VAL A 858 -55.00 -16.31 -15.55
C VAL A 858 -54.98 -16.92 -16.96
N LYS A 859 -54.43 -18.12 -17.15
CA LYS A 859 -54.42 -18.81 -18.45
C LYS A 859 -55.81 -19.15 -18.99
N GLY A 860 -56.74 -19.54 -18.13
CA GLY A 860 -58.12 -19.82 -18.52
C GLY A 860 -58.84 -18.55 -18.97
N LEU A 861 -58.67 -17.45 -18.22
CA LEU A 861 -59.25 -16.16 -18.56
C LEU A 861 -58.61 -15.52 -19.80
N GLU A 862 -57.40 -15.93 -20.22
CA GLU A 862 -56.80 -15.51 -21.49
C GLU A 862 -57.55 -16.01 -22.73
N GLU A 863 -58.39 -17.05 -22.60
CA GLU A 863 -59.24 -17.50 -23.70
C GLU A 863 -60.44 -16.56 -23.93
N GLU A 864 -60.90 -15.86 -22.89
CA GLU A 864 -62.02 -14.90 -22.96
C GLU A 864 -61.56 -13.44 -23.07
N PHE A 865 -60.40 -13.09 -22.53
CA PHE A 865 -59.90 -11.72 -22.45
C PHE A 865 -58.50 -11.61 -23.05
N GLU A 866 -58.32 -10.71 -24.04
CA GLU A 866 -57.00 -10.45 -24.65
C GLU A 866 -55.98 -9.91 -23.62
N MET A 867 -56.47 -9.24 -22.57
CA MET A 867 -55.74 -8.81 -21.39
C MET A 867 -56.63 -9.08 -20.16
N VAL A 868 -56.18 -9.94 -19.25
CA VAL A 868 -57.01 -10.44 -18.15
C VAL A 868 -57.12 -9.39 -17.04
N PRO A 869 -58.32 -8.87 -16.69
CA PRO A 869 -58.45 -7.91 -15.59
C PRO A 869 -58.09 -8.56 -14.25
N MET A 870 -57.21 -7.92 -13.47
CA MET A 870 -56.75 -8.43 -12.18
C MET A 870 -57.91 -8.68 -11.20
N GLN A 871 -58.94 -7.84 -11.25
CA GLN A 871 -60.15 -8.01 -10.43
C GLN A 871 -60.83 -9.36 -10.67
N ARG A 872 -60.90 -9.83 -11.93
CA ARG A 872 -61.54 -11.11 -12.28
C ARG A 872 -60.76 -12.31 -11.78
N VAL A 873 -59.42 -12.24 -11.81
CA VAL A 873 -58.53 -13.27 -11.24
C VAL A 873 -58.72 -13.38 -9.73
N LEU A 874 -58.88 -12.24 -9.03
CA LEU A 874 -59.14 -12.22 -7.59
C LEU A 874 -60.52 -12.78 -7.24
N ASP A 875 -61.54 -12.43 -8.02
CA ASP A 875 -62.91 -12.94 -7.82
C ASP A 875 -62.95 -14.47 -8.01
N GLU A 876 -62.32 -14.99 -9.07
CA GLU A 876 -62.32 -16.42 -9.39
C GLU A 876 -61.47 -17.25 -8.41
N ALA A 877 -60.33 -16.70 -7.95
CA ALA A 877 -59.50 -17.30 -6.91
C ALA A 877 -60.24 -17.41 -5.56
N ARG A 878 -61.10 -16.44 -5.25
CA ARG A 878 -61.91 -16.43 -4.03
C ARG A 878 -63.12 -17.36 -4.12
N GLU A 879 -63.85 -17.32 -5.23
CA GLU A 879 -65.13 -18.02 -5.39
C GLU A 879 -64.97 -19.53 -5.60
N TYR A 880 -63.96 -19.95 -6.38
CA TYR A 880 -63.78 -21.37 -6.73
C TYR A 880 -62.67 -22.08 -5.95
N TYR A 881 -61.68 -21.34 -5.43
CA TYR A 881 -60.49 -21.93 -4.81
C TYR A 881 -60.25 -21.49 -3.37
N ASN A 882 -61.15 -20.70 -2.79
CA ASN A 882 -61.11 -20.22 -1.40
C ASN A 882 -59.78 -19.54 -1.02
N ILE A 883 -59.18 -18.82 -1.97
CA ILE A 883 -57.98 -18.01 -1.76
C ILE A 883 -58.44 -16.56 -1.51
N ASP A 884 -58.08 -15.99 -0.37
CA ASP A 884 -58.44 -14.60 -0.06
C ASP A 884 -57.71 -13.60 -0.96
N ASN A 885 -58.34 -12.44 -1.22
CA ASN A 885 -57.81 -11.43 -2.13
C ASN A 885 -56.40 -10.95 -1.75
N ARG A 886 -56.08 -10.88 -0.46
CA ARG A 886 -54.76 -10.42 0.00
C ARG A 886 -53.67 -11.44 -0.30
N THR A 887 -53.97 -12.72 -0.13
CA THR A 887 -53.06 -13.81 -0.52
C THR A 887 -52.92 -13.88 -2.03
N ALA A 888 -54.02 -13.77 -2.79
CA ALA A 888 -53.99 -13.81 -4.25
C ALA A 888 -53.21 -12.62 -4.86
N GLU A 889 -53.39 -11.40 -4.35
CA GLU A 889 -52.62 -10.21 -4.76
C GLU A 889 -51.12 -10.39 -4.52
N LYS A 890 -50.74 -10.92 -3.35
CA LYS A 890 -49.35 -11.21 -3.01
C LYS A 890 -48.72 -12.21 -4.00
N LEU A 891 -49.44 -13.27 -4.35
CA LEU A 891 -48.97 -14.28 -5.30
C LEU A 891 -48.84 -13.73 -6.72
N ILE A 892 -49.78 -12.87 -7.16
CA ILE A 892 -49.71 -12.20 -8.47
C ILE A 892 -48.50 -11.25 -8.53
N GLN A 893 -48.26 -10.44 -7.50
CA GLN A 893 -47.08 -9.57 -7.44
C GLN A 893 -45.77 -10.37 -7.49
N GLU A 894 -45.73 -11.53 -6.84
CA GLU A 894 -44.56 -12.40 -6.88
C GLU A 894 -44.32 -12.96 -8.29
N LEU A 895 -45.38 -13.36 -8.99
CA LEU A 895 -45.33 -13.84 -10.39
C LEU A 895 -44.92 -12.74 -11.38
N LEU A 896 -45.35 -11.49 -11.16
CA LEU A 896 -44.90 -10.32 -11.92
C LEU A 896 -43.40 -10.04 -11.70
N THR A 897 -42.93 -10.17 -10.47
CA THR A 897 -41.52 -9.94 -10.11
C THR A 897 -40.59 -11.01 -10.71
N LYS A 898 -41.06 -12.26 -10.76
CA LYS A 898 -40.34 -13.40 -11.36
C LYS A 898 -40.39 -13.42 -12.89
N GLY A 899 -41.25 -12.60 -13.50
CA GLY A 899 -41.41 -12.52 -14.95
C GLY A 899 -42.18 -13.70 -15.55
N ASP A 900 -43.00 -14.40 -14.76
CA ASP A 900 -43.92 -15.43 -15.24
C ASP A 900 -45.25 -14.83 -15.72
N LEU A 901 -45.64 -13.69 -15.12
CA LEU A 901 -46.69 -12.80 -15.59
C LEU A 901 -46.09 -11.43 -15.94
N TYR A 902 -46.77 -10.67 -16.78
CA TYR A 902 -46.48 -9.25 -17.00
C TYR A 902 -47.76 -8.43 -17.08
N GLU A 903 -47.62 -7.12 -16.83
CA GLU A 903 -48.72 -6.17 -16.76
C GLU A 903 -48.66 -5.20 -17.95
N PRO A 904 -49.27 -5.53 -19.10
CA PRO A 904 -49.25 -4.65 -20.29
C PRO A 904 -49.99 -3.32 -20.08
N ARG A 905 -50.96 -3.28 -19.17
CA ARG A 905 -51.71 -2.07 -18.79
C ARG A 905 -52.08 -2.18 -17.31
N HIS A 906 -52.02 -1.05 -16.59
CA HIS A 906 -52.31 -1.02 -15.15
C HIS A 906 -53.64 -1.74 -14.82
N GLY A 907 -53.57 -2.74 -13.93
CA GLY A 907 -54.68 -3.61 -13.53
C GLY A 907 -55.02 -4.78 -14.47
N HIS A 908 -54.21 -5.06 -15.49
CA HIS A 908 -54.45 -6.15 -16.45
C HIS A 908 -53.21 -7.05 -16.60
N LEU A 909 -53.40 -8.35 -16.46
CA LEU A 909 -52.36 -9.36 -16.43
C LEU A 909 -52.32 -10.16 -17.73
N LYS A 910 -51.14 -10.63 -18.08
CA LYS A 910 -50.92 -11.55 -19.20
C LYS A 910 -49.76 -12.49 -18.89
N THR A 911 -49.84 -13.73 -19.37
CA THR A 911 -48.78 -14.72 -19.22
C THR A 911 -47.65 -14.44 -20.20
N VAL A 912 -46.42 -14.60 -19.72
CA VAL A 912 -45.25 -14.48 -20.59
C VAL A 912 -45.15 -15.75 -21.43
N SER A 913 -45.43 -15.64 -22.73
CA SER A 913 -45.21 -16.73 -23.68
C SER A 913 -43.71 -17.03 -23.77
N ARG A 914 -43.27 -18.17 -23.24
CA ARG A 914 -41.93 -18.73 -23.46
C ARG A 914 -41.87 -19.56 -24.72
#